data_AF-A0A085VYR8-F1
#
_entry.id   AF-A0A085VYR8-F1
#
_cell.length_a   1.000
_cell.length_b   1.000
_cell.length_c   1.000
_cell.angle_alpha   90.00
_cell.angle_beta   90.00
_cell.angle_gamma   90.00
#
_symmetry.space_group_name_H-M   'P 1'
#
loop_
_entity.id
_entity.type
_entity.pdbx_description
1 polymer ?
#
loop_
_entity_poly.entity_id
_entity_poly.type
_entity_poly.pdbx_seq_one_letter_code
_entity_poly.pdbx_strand_id
1 'polypeptide(L)'
;MHRPILRVGLALAIALGVVAACGGETPEPQAPEFLISANPRQINDQGQISQIDVTAKNADGTAGTGTVVLKATAGVFTSGATEETLPLAAGKASTGFLCNKGADAKCAGNVRIDGTWGTEVTSVTLTVGSGTPPRDGGTDGGTTPKPDGGTPDGGGGTTGTYTTVVTTTKPLLVANTGDTTVVTATVTRTAGGAPEANASVTFNTTLGSFTPAQGTQTATATTDSTGKAQVSIYVANTPPGTARITATYGDGTGIKDLPFSAISSIVYVTGSAKALLGLDSSGRETTTPVNFKITNSAQQPVPGVEVSFEVSGAAGASVTPTAVSDNNGVVSTTLRSGNSVGVAIVKATVTATRGSTPEVSANHPGTPIVGGKPSDTGLSVDCTLKNLGALHALPPPRVVNTQCKAKLVDRFSNPVGLATPVQWYAEAGSINSPVDSRPQQGTTPSADTGDAVTTFSTNGAFPPYAVTPLTTSNPSEMYQGDPTDPNGRNPRDMTVTVIAVVAGEEEFVDGSGSGPTAGQTNGRWDPGEWFTDLGEPLVDRNDNGVWDPGESFIDTERVDCSNPNAPPAKNNRWDGPNGCWDNNTQIWRSIHIVYSGPLYTGAGMASERYLVYTPPDQPYSVPAGGIVDVSVRWADAYYNRMSPDSASFGVTKTGTRGQVSVTSDANAFAYGGFTINYVKREGTTQPDGTVRLGALCDTGKPTPPNSSTSPAATRCVRSAEFNFLPGGQIANVRLTGGSGVGGPVTSTVELKANHGFSTSPVVQFQAIYE
;
A
#
# COMPACT_ATOMS: atom_id res chain seq x y z
N MET A 1 51.07 -9.22 50.39
CA MET A 1 51.39 -10.57 50.89
C MET A 1 50.13 -11.43 50.85
N HIS A 2 50.25 -12.61 50.24
CA HIS A 2 49.47 -13.86 50.42
C HIS A 2 47.97 -13.95 50.06
N ARG A 3 47.69 -14.81 49.06
CA ARG A 3 46.45 -15.59 48.86
C ARG A 3 46.33 -16.71 49.92
N PRO A 4 45.17 -17.39 50.12
CA PRO A 4 44.68 -18.51 49.26
C PRO A 4 43.14 -18.49 49.04
N ILE A 5 42.55 -18.87 47.91
CA ILE A 5 42.25 -20.21 47.32
C ILE A 5 41.54 -21.20 48.26
N LEU A 6 40.25 -21.47 47.99
CA LEU A 6 39.65 -22.80 48.11
C LEU A 6 38.48 -22.98 47.12
N ARG A 7 38.50 -24.11 46.39
CA ARG A 7 37.53 -24.61 45.41
C ARG A 7 36.71 -25.74 46.04
N VAL A 8 35.41 -25.82 45.75
CA VAL A 8 34.55 -27.00 45.44
C VAL A 8 33.26 -26.39 44.85
N GLY A 9 32.64 -26.75 43.73
CA GLY A 9 32.63 -27.96 42.92
C GLY A 9 31.17 -28.42 42.80
N LEU A 10 30.44 -28.02 41.76
CA LEU A 10 29.24 -28.74 41.32
C LEU A 10 29.07 -28.62 39.79
N ALA A 11 29.05 -29.78 39.14
CA ALA A 11 28.99 -29.98 37.71
C ALA A 11 27.55 -29.85 37.19
N LEU A 12 27.38 -29.19 36.04
CA LEU A 12 26.20 -29.34 35.20
C LEU A 12 26.67 -29.64 33.78
N ALA A 13 26.42 -30.87 33.34
CA ALA A 13 26.73 -31.35 32.01
C ALA A 13 25.71 -30.80 31.00
N ILE A 14 26.18 -30.02 30.03
CA ILE A 14 25.42 -29.64 28.83
C ILE A 14 25.92 -30.50 27.68
N ALA A 15 25.01 -31.28 27.11
CA ALA A 15 25.25 -32.10 25.93
C ALA A 15 25.46 -31.20 24.70
N LEU A 16 26.66 -31.23 24.13
CA LEU A 16 26.94 -30.68 22.80
C LEU A 16 26.37 -31.63 21.74
N GLY A 17 25.32 -31.18 21.05
CA GLY A 17 24.90 -31.74 19.77
C GLY A 17 25.83 -31.22 18.66
N VAL A 18 26.63 -32.12 18.09
CA VAL A 18 27.43 -31.89 16.89
C VAL A 18 26.48 -31.80 15.69
N VAL A 19 26.37 -30.62 15.08
CA VAL A 19 25.79 -30.47 13.73
C VAL A 19 26.95 -30.26 12.77
N ALA A 20 27.13 -31.23 11.89
CA ALA A 20 28.10 -31.16 10.79
C ALA A 20 27.70 -30.03 9.82
N ALA A 21 28.58 -29.05 9.68
CA ALA A 21 28.47 -28.02 8.67
C ALA A 21 28.90 -28.60 7.31
N CYS A 22 27.93 -28.88 6.44
CA CYS A 22 28.19 -28.98 5.00
C CYS A 22 28.36 -27.54 4.46
N GLY A 23 29.51 -27.26 3.87
CA GLY A 23 29.77 -25.99 3.20
C GLY A 23 28.78 -25.77 2.04
N GLY A 24 27.95 -24.75 2.16
CA GLY A 24 27.20 -24.21 1.04
C GLY A 24 28.11 -23.29 0.24
N GLU A 25 28.47 -23.71 -0.97
CA GLU A 25 29.10 -22.85 -1.96
C GLU A 25 28.22 -21.61 -2.17
N THR A 26 28.83 -20.43 -2.13
CA THR A 26 28.19 -19.17 -2.51
C THR A 26 27.80 -19.31 -3.99
N PRO A 27 26.54 -19.13 -4.40
CA PRO A 27 26.19 -19.21 -5.81
C PRO A 27 26.98 -18.17 -6.59
N GLU A 28 27.79 -18.62 -7.54
CA GLU A 28 28.49 -17.75 -8.48
C GLU A 28 27.48 -16.82 -9.18
N PRO A 29 27.74 -15.51 -9.33
CA PRO A 29 26.81 -14.60 -10.00
C PRO A 29 26.52 -15.11 -11.41
N GLN A 30 25.28 -15.56 -11.65
CA GLN A 30 24.86 -16.07 -12.94
C GLN A 30 24.66 -14.88 -13.89
N ALA A 31 25.15 -15.00 -15.13
CA ALA A 31 24.84 -14.03 -16.17
C ALA A 31 23.34 -14.06 -16.50
N PRO A 32 22.72 -12.94 -16.93
CA PRO A 32 21.34 -12.94 -17.39
C PRO A 32 21.14 -13.93 -18.54
N GLU A 33 19.99 -14.62 -18.57
CA GLU A 33 19.67 -15.64 -19.57
C GLU A 33 18.69 -15.05 -20.59
N PHE A 34 19.07 -15.02 -21.87
CA PHE A 34 18.20 -14.57 -22.97
C PHE A 34 18.17 -15.58 -24.11
N LEU A 35 17.00 -16.17 -24.34
CA LEU A 35 16.78 -17.29 -25.25
C LEU A 35 15.63 -16.97 -26.22
N ILE A 36 15.85 -17.28 -27.49
CA ILE A 36 14.82 -17.24 -28.54
C ILE A 36 14.73 -18.63 -29.15
N SER A 37 13.51 -19.12 -29.31
CA SER A 37 13.23 -20.39 -29.97
C SER A 37 12.13 -20.22 -31.01
N ALA A 38 12.17 -21.05 -32.05
CA ALA A 38 11.19 -21.04 -33.13
C ALA A 38 10.59 -22.45 -33.26
N ASN A 39 9.26 -22.55 -33.37
CA ASN A 39 8.56 -23.82 -33.51
C ASN A 39 7.37 -23.70 -34.49
N PRO A 40 7.41 -24.37 -35.66
CA PRO A 40 8.51 -25.20 -36.18
C PRO A 40 9.70 -24.36 -36.67
N ARG A 41 10.92 -24.91 -36.62
CA ARG A 41 12.14 -24.27 -37.19
C ARG A 41 12.21 -24.34 -38.72
N GLN A 42 11.30 -25.08 -39.35
CA GLN A 42 11.16 -25.16 -40.80
C GLN A 42 9.74 -24.79 -41.18
N ILE A 43 9.60 -23.83 -42.11
CA ILE A 43 8.32 -23.36 -42.64
C ILE A 43 8.35 -23.34 -44.16
N ASN A 44 7.20 -23.53 -44.81
CA ASN A 44 7.10 -23.34 -46.25
C ASN A 44 7.27 -21.86 -46.64
N ASP A 45 7.50 -21.60 -47.93
CA ASP A 45 7.64 -20.26 -48.48
C ASP A 45 6.28 -19.65 -48.92
N GLN A 46 5.17 -20.18 -48.41
CA GLN A 46 3.79 -19.79 -48.72
C GLN A 46 3.09 -19.08 -47.55
N GLY A 47 3.82 -18.71 -46.50
CA GLY A 47 3.28 -18.01 -45.34
C GLY A 47 2.86 -18.91 -44.18
N GLN A 48 3.40 -20.13 -44.08
CA GLN A 48 3.28 -20.93 -42.85
C GLN A 48 3.90 -20.16 -41.66
N ILE A 49 3.19 -20.18 -40.53
CA ILE A 49 3.60 -19.48 -39.31
C ILE A 49 4.50 -20.38 -38.46
N SER A 50 5.63 -19.85 -38.00
CA SER A 50 6.45 -20.37 -36.90
C SER A 50 6.20 -19.54 -35.65
N GLN A 51 5.91 -20.20 -34.53
CA GLN A 51 5.82 -19.51 -33.25
C GLN A 51 7.21 -19.21 -32.72
N ILE A 52 7.49 -17.93 -32.45
CA ILE A 52 8.74 -17.45 -31.87
C ILE A 52 8.51 -17.20 -30.38
N ASP A 53 9.10 -18.05 -29.54
CA ASP A 53 9.03 -17.93 -28.09
C ASP A 53 10.33 -17.34 -27.54
N VAL A 54 10.20 -16.35 -26.69
CA VAL A 54 11.29 -15.64 -26.02
C VAL A 54 11.25 -15.91 -24.53
N THR A 55 12.40 -16.20 -23.94
CA THR A 55 12.58 -16.28 -22.48
C THR A 55 13.73 -15.39 -22.05
N ALA A 56 13.49 -14.58 -21.03
CA ALA A 56 14.43 -13.65 -20.43
C ALA A 56 14.45 -13.84 -18.90
N LYS A 57 15.64 -14.00 -18.31
CA LYS A 57 15.85 -14.02 -16.86
C LYS A 57 17.00 -13.10 -16.47
N ASN A 58 16.83 -12.41 -15.34
CA ASN A 58 17.88 -11.58 -14.75
C ASN A 58 19.00 -12.46 -14.15
N ALA A 59 20.13 -11.84 -13.83
CA ALA A 59 21.30 -12.49 -13.23
C ALA A 59 21.01 -13.20 -11.89
N ASP A 60 19.98 -12.76 -11.17
CA ASP A 60 19.50 -13.35 -9.92
C ASP A 60 18.53 -14.53 -10.12
N GLY A 61 18.29 -14.94 -11.37
CA GLY A 61 17.37 -16.02 -11.73
C GLY A 61 15.89 -15.60 -11.74
N THR A 62 15.57 -14.35 -11.41
CA THR A 62 14.19 -13.83 -11.50
C THR A 62 13.77 -13.61 -12.95
N ALA A 63 12.45 -13.57 -13.18
CA ALA A 63 11.89 -13.32 -14.49
C ALA A 63 12.29 -11.92 -15.02
N GLY A 64 12.80 -11.86 -16.25
CA GLY A 64 13.13 -10.61 -16.91
C GLY A 64 11.88 -9.73 -17.14
N THR A 65 12.05 -8.42 -17.02
CA THR A 65 10.98 -7.42 -17.23
C THR A 65 11.31 -6.51 -18.41
N GLY A 66 10.35 -5.70 -18.86
CA GLY A 66 10.53 -4.75 -19.96
C GLY A 66 10.05 -5.28 -21.31
N THR A 67 10.73 -4.91 -22.39
CA THR A 67 10.35 -5.26 -23.76
C THR A 67 11.49 -5.94 -24.50
N VAL A 68 11.15 -6.78 -25.47
CA VAL A 68 12.09 -7.43 -26.38
C VAL A 68 11.81 -6.91 -27.79
N VAL A 69 12.86 -6.54 -28.52
CA VAL A 69 12.76 -6.20 -29.94
C VAL A 69 13.24 -7.39 -30.75
N LEU A 70 12.39 -7.91 -31.64
CA LEU A 70 12.71 -8.97 -32.59
C LEU A 70 12.83 -8.37 -34.00
N LYS A 71 13.83 -8.81 -34.77
CA LYS A 71 14.10 -8.35 -36.13
C LYS A 71 14.42 -9.51 -37.05
N ALA A 72 13.64 -9.67 -38.11
CA ALA A 72 13.84 -10.71 -39.11
C ALA A 72 14.61 -10.18 -40.33
N THR A 73 15.50 -10.98 -40.90
CA THR A 73 16.23 -10.64 -42.14
C THR A 73 15.36 -10.71 -43.40
N ALA A 74 14.25 -11.45 -43.33
CA ALA A 74 13.23 -11.62 -44.37
C ALA A 74 11.92 -12.09 -43.71
N GLY A 75 10.77 -11.90 -44.37
CA GLY A 75 9.46 -12.24 -43.82
C GLY A 75 8.94 -11.21 -42.82
N VAL A 76 7.82 -11.51 -42.17
CA VAL A 76 7.15 -10.60 -41.25
C VAL A 76 6.64 -11.33 -40.00
N PHE A 77 6.57 -10.61 -38.89
CA PHE A 77 5.86 -11.06 -37.71
C PHE A 77 4.34 -10.93 -37.88
N THR A 78 3.55 -11.43 -36.92
CA THR A 78 2.09 -11.36 -36.96
C THR A 78 1.54 -9.93 -36.94
N SER A 79 2.32 -8.95 -36.50
CA SER A 79 2.04 -7.52 -36.67
C SER A 79 2.15 -7.02 -38.12
N GLY A 80 2.70 -7.83 -39.04
CA GLY A 80 2.94 -7.47 -40.43
C GLY A 80 4.26 -6.72 -40.68
N ALA A 81 5.08 -6.50 -39.64
CA ALA A 81 6.37 -5.83 -39.74
C ALA A 81 7.55 -6.81 -39.73
N THR A 82 8.70 -6.41 -40.30
CA THR A 82 9.98 -7.16 -40.22
C THR A 82 10.67 -6.99 -38.85
N GLU A 83 10.15 -6.10 -38.00
CA GLU A 83 10.63 -5.80 -36.66
C GLU A 83 9.43 -5.65 -35.73
N GLU A 84 9.44 -6.30 -34.56
CA GLU A 84 8.34 -6.29 -33.61
C GLU A 84 8.84 -6.15 -32.17
N THR A 85 8.17 -5.31 -31.39
CA THR A 85 8.47 -5.11 -29.97
C THR A 85 7.42 -5.80 -29.11
N LEU A 86 7.84 -6.70 -28.23
CA LEU A 86 6.97 -7.51 -27.38
C LEU A 86 7.20 -7.19 -25.90
N PRO A 87 6.16 -6.92 -25.08
CA PRO A 87 6.31 -6.84 -23.64
C PRO A 87 6.53 -8.22 -23.02
N LEU A 88 7.44 -8.32 -22.06
CA LEU A 88 7.68 -9.54 -21.29
C LEU A 88 6.65 -9.67 -20.16
N ALA A 89 5.93 -10.80 -20.12
CA ALA A 89 5.07 -11.19 -19.02
C ALA A 89 5.72 -12.36 -18.28
N ALA A 90 6.15 -12.14 -17.03
CA ALA A 90 6.91 -13.11 -16.24
C ALA A 90 8.13 -13.69 -16.99
N GLY A 91 8.91 -12.82 -17.65
CA GLY A 91 10.13 -13.21 -18.36
C GLY A 91 9.89 -13.94 -19.68
N LYS A 92 8.65 -13.95 -20.20
CA LYS A 92 8.31 -14.63 -21.45
C LYS A 92 7.54 -13.71 -22.39
N ALA A 93 7.76 -13.89 -23.69
CA ALA A 93 6.97 -13.30 -24.76
C ALA A 93 6.85 -14.30 -25.93
N SER A 94 5.82 -14.15 -26.75
CA SER A 94 5.63 -15.01 -27.92
C SER A 94 4.99 -14.22 -29.06
N THR A 95 5.37 -14.52 -30.30
CA THR A 95 4.76 -13.97 -31.51
C THR A 95 4.79 -14.98 -32.65
N GLY A 96 3.99 -14.78 -33.68
CA GLY A 96 4.09 -15.57 -34.90
C GLY A 96 5.04 -14.90 -35.90
N PHE A 97 5.84 -15.69 -36.59
CA PHE A 97 6.64 -15.27 -37.73
C PHE A 97 6.20 -16.06 -38.96
N LEU A 98 6.00 -15.37 -40.10
CA LEU A 98 5.70 -16.02 -41.36
C LEU A 98 6.59 -15.48 -42.48
N CYS A 99 6.87 -16.34 -43.46
CA CYS A 99 7.64 -15.98 -44.62
C CYS A 99 6.91 -16.44 -45.88
N ASN A 100 6.55 -15.48 -46.75
CA ASN A 100 5.88 -15.76 -48.01
C ASN A 100 6.72 -15.19 -49.16
N LYS A 101 7.22 -16.06 -50.04
CA LYS A 101 8.09 -15.70 -51.16
C LYS A 101 7.39 -14.84 -52.21
N GLY A 102 6.06 -14.92 -52.32
CA GLY A 102 5.26 -14.05 -53.17
C GLY A 102 5.17 -12.61 -52.65
N ALA A 103 5.33 -12.40 -51.33
CA ALA A 103 5.29 -11.09 -50.70
C ALA A 103 6.70 -10.52 -50.42
N ASP A 104 7.66 -11.38 -50.10
CA ASP A 104 9.06 -11.04 -49.90
C ASP A 104 9.95 -12.04 -50.64
N ALA A 105 10.59 -11.58 -51.72
CA ALA A 105 11.47 -12.43 -52.56
C ALA A 105 12.66 -13.03 -51.79
N LYS A 106 12.99 -12.52 -50.60
CA LYS A 106 14.05 -13.03 -49.71
C LYS A 106 13.57 -14.15 -48.78
N CYS A 107 12.28 -14.49 -48.79
CA CYS A 107 11.73 -15.63 -48.04
C CYS A 107 12.09 -16.98 -48.67
N ALA A 108 13.38 -17.31 -48.66
CA ALA A 108 13.90 -18.60 -49.10
C ALA A 108 15.22 -18.90 -48.38
N GLY A 109 15.50 -20.19 -48.15
CA GLY A 109 16.71 -20.63 -47.46
C GLY A 109 16.67 -20.29 -45.97
N ASN A 110 17.80 -19.92 -45.38
CA ASN A 110 17.88 -19.64 -43.95
C ASN A 110 17.53 -18.18 -43.66
N VAL A 111 16.46 -17.97 -42.90
CA VAL A 111 16.03 -16.66 -42.42
C VAL A 111 16.42 -16.52 -40.95
N ARG A 112 17.17 -15.46 -40.62
CA ARG A 112 17.64 -15.18 -39.28
C ARG A 112 16.71 -14.18 -38.59
N ILE A 113 16.39 -14.46 -37.34
CA ILE A 113 15.67 -13.56 -36.44
C ILE A 113 16.62 -13.22 -35.30
N ASP A 114 16.98 -11.95 -35.21
CA ASP A 114 17.73 -11.39 -34.09
C ASP A 114 16.74 -10.88 -33.03
N GLY A 115 17.05 -11.05 -31.75
CA GLY A 115 16.32 -10.38 -30.69
C GLY A 115 17.25 -9.67 -29.74
N THR A 116 16.73 -8.62 -29.11
CA THR A 116 17.45 -7.78 -28.17
C THR A 116 16.59 -7.52 -26.93
N TRP A 117 17.19 -7.72 -25.76
CA TRP A 117 16.59 -7.44 -24.45
C TRP A 117 17.62 -6.73 -23.56
N GLY A 118 17.40 -5.44 -23.31
CA GLY A 118 18.43 -4.61 -22.65
C GLY A 118 19.72 -4.58 -23.47
N THR A 119 20.81 -5.10 -22.91
CA THR A 119 22.11 -5.27 -23.59
C THR A 119 22.31 -6.67 -24.19
N GLU A 120 21.43 -7.62 -23.89
CA GLU A 120 21.54 -9.01 -24.35
C GLU A 120 21.03 -9.16 -25.78
N VAL A 121 21.80 -9.86 -26.62
CA VAL A 121 21.45 -10.12 -28.02
C VAL A 121 21.57 -11.61 -28.30
N THR A 122 20.54 -12.20 -28.89
CA THR A 122 20.55 -13.60 -29.32
C THR A 122 19.83 -13.73 -30.67
N SER A 123 19.96 -14.88 -31.32
CA SER A 123 19.32 -15.10 -32.62
C SER A 123 18.87 -16.54 -32.81
N VAL A 124 17.81 -16.70 -33.61
CA VAL A 124 17.34 -18.00 -34.09
C VAL A 124 17.29 -17.99 -35.61
N THR A 125 17.64 -19.11 -36.23
CA THR A 125 17.55 -19.28 -37.69
C THR A 125 16.44 -20.27 -38.02
N LEU A 126 15.56 -19.90 -38.95
CA LEU A 126 14.54 -20.74 -39.52
C LEU A 126 14.91 -21.09 -40.96
N THR A 127 14.56 -22.29 -41.41
CA THR A 127 14.70 -22.67 -42.83
C THR A 127 13.35 -22.52 -43.53
N VAL A 128 13.33 -21.70 -44.58
CA VAL A 128 12.16 -21.36 -45.39
C VAL A 128 12.32 -21.97 -46.78
N GLY A 129 11.41 -22.85 -47.18
CA GLY A 129 11.41 -23.40 -48.53
C GLY A 129 10.46 -24.57 -48.74
N SER A 130 10.00 -24.74 -49.97
CA SER A 130 9.27 -25.94 -50.40
C SER A 130 10.22 -27.15 -50.38
N GLY A 131 10.04 -28.06 -49.41
CA GLY A 131 10.89 -29.24 -49.21
C GLY A 131 10.90 -30.26 -50.34
N THR A 132 11.47 -29.93 -51.49
CA THR A 132 11.88 -30.88 -52.54
C THR A 132 13.40 -30.81 -52.70
N PRO A 133 14.14 -31.94 -52.67
CA PRO A 133 15.56 -31.95 -53.02
C PRO A 133 15.73 -31.60 -54.52
N PRO A 134 16.84 -30.96 -54.91
CA PRO A 134 17.02 -30.53 -56.29
C PRO A 134 17.19 -31.74 -57.21
N ARG A 135 16.21 -31.96 -58.11
CA ARG A 135 16.40 -32.78 -59.31
C ARG A 135 17.03 -31.88 -60.37
N ASP A 136 18.11 -32.38 -60.94
CA ASP A 136 18.90 -31.76 -62.00
C ASP A 136 18.05 -31.45 -63.24
N GLY A 137 18.02 -30.17 -63.61
CA GLY A 137 17.39 -29.71 -64.83
C GLY A 137 18.27 -30.00 -66.04
N GLY A 138 17.81 -30.91 -66.91
CA GLY A 138 18.31 -31.14 -68.25
C GLY A 138 17.23 -30.89 -69.30
N THR A 139 17.10 -29.63 -69.67
CA THR A 139 16.49 -28.98 -70.85
C THR A 139 15.89 -29.85 -71.97
N ASP A 140 14.61 -29.65 -72.29
CA ASP A 140 14.11 -29.75 -73.67
C ASP A 140 13.34 -28.48 -74.09
N GLY A 141 13.91 -27.78 -75.07
CA GLY A 141 13.26 -26.68 -75.74
C GLY A 141 12.42 -27.19 -76.91
N GLY A 142 11.12 -26.89 -76.88
CA GLY A 142 10.43 -26.36 -78.05
C GLY A 142 9.61 -27.31 -78.93
N THR A 143 8.32 -26.96 -78.98
CA THR A 143 7.43 -26.85 -80.16
C THR A 143 6.54 -28.03 -80.54
N THR A 144 5.24 -27.89 -80.25
CA THR A 144 4.10 -27.75 -81.21
C THR A 144 2.78 -28.15 -80.52
N PRO A 145 1.64 -27.51 -80.84
CA PRO A 145 0.36 -27.80 -80.19
C PRO A 145 -0.54 -28.68 -81.08
N LYS A 146 -0.98 -29.84 -80.61
CA LYS A 146 -2.27 -30.42 -81.02
C LYS A 146 -2.81 -31.42 -79.98
N PRO A 147 -4.15 -31.42 -79.73
CA PRO A 147 -4.75 -32.09 -78.58
C PRO A 147 -5.28 -33.49 -78.90
N ASP A 148 -5.15 -34.36 -77.92
CA ASP A 148 -5.63 -35.74 -77.80
C ASP A 148 -5.56 -35.97 -76.27
N GLY A 149 -6.65 -36.24 -75.55
CA GLY A 149 -7.65 -37.27 -75.86
C GLY A 149 -7.45 -38.52 -74.99
N GLY A 150 -7.06 -38.38 -73.72
CA GLY A 150 -6.94 -39.50 -72.78
C GLY A 150 -7.60 -39.19 -71.44
N THR A 151 -8.70 -39.89 -71.17
CA THR A 151 -9.31 -40.10 -69.85
C THR A 151 -8.26 -40.46 -68.80
N PRO A 152 -8.34 -39.99 -67.54
CA PRO A 152 -7.57 -40.55 -66.46
C PRO A 152 -8.14 -41.92 -66.11
N ASP A 153 -7.52 -42.97 -66.63
CA ASP A 153 -7.65 -44.29 -66.06
C ASP A 153 -7.09 -44.26 -64.64
N GLY A 154 -7.90 -44.74 -63.70
CA GLY A 154 -7.49 -45.03 -62.35
C GLY A 154 -6.29 -45.97 -62.34
N GLY A 155 -5.26 -45.62 -61.58
CA GLY A 155 -4.06 -46.42 -61.47
C GLY A 155 -3.34 -46.18 -60.16
N GLY A 156 -3.56 -47.10 -59.21
CA GLY A 156 -2.55 -47.51 -58.25
C GLY A 156 -2.41 -46.64 -57.01
N GLY A 157 -3.20 -46.96 -55.98
CA GLY A 157 -2.82 -46.65 -54.61
C GLY A 157 -1.47 -47.31 -54.30
N THR A 158 -0.41 -46.51 -54.18
CA THR A 158 0.72 -46.90 -53.36
C THR A 158 0.19 -47.05 -51.93
N THR A 159 0.17 -48.28 -51.44
CA THR A 159 -0.08 -48.61 -50.04
C THR A 159 1.06 -48.03 -49.19
N GLY A 160 1.02 -46.71 -48.96
CA GLY A 160 1.88 -46.05 -47.99
C GLY A 160 1.47 -46.51 -46.60
N THR A 161 2.45 -46.76 -45.74
CA THR A 161 2.19 -46.99 -44.32
C THR A 161 2.08 -45.63 -43.61
N TYR A 162 1.10 -45.47 -42.73
CA TYR A 162 0.76 -44.21 -42.07
C TYR A 162 0.81 -44.32 -40.55
N THR A 163 1.12 -43.21 -39.90
CA THR A 163 1.04 -43.03 -38.45
C THR A 163 0.03 -41.93 -38.14
N THR A 164 -0.94 -42.25 -37.27
CA THR A 164 -2.02 -41.34 -36.87
C THR A 164 -1.93 -41.08 -35.37
N VAL A 165 -1.85 -39.80 -34.97
CA VAL A 165 -1.84 -39.38 -33.56
C VAL A 165 -3.08 -38.56 -33.26
N VAL A 166 -3.80 -38.90 -32.17
CA VAL A 166 -5.03 -38.21 -31.76
C VAL A 166 -4.79 -37.38 -30.50
N THR A 167 -5.22 -36.12 -30.53
CA THR A 167 -5.13 -35.19 -29.40
C THR A 167 -6.47 -34.48 -29.20
N THR A 168 -6.70 -33.96 -27.99
CA THR A 168 -7.90 -33.20 -27.63
C THR A 168 -7.51 -31.88 -26.97
N THR A 169 -8.31 -30.83 -27.18
CA THR A 169 -8.07 -29.52 -26.54
C THR A 169 -8.39 -29.51 -25.05
N LYS A 170 -9.33 -30.36 -24.60
CA LYS A 170 -9.64 -30.57 -23.19
C LYS A 170 -9.22 -31.98 -22.74
N PRO A 171 -8.74 -32.14 -21.50
CA PRO A 171 -8.42 -33.45 -20.93
C PRO A 171 -9.64 -34.20 -20.37
N LEU A 172 -10.77 -33.51 -20.17
CA LEU A 172 -12.03 -34.02 -19.60
C LEU A 172 -13.22 -33.28 -20.24
N LEU A 173 -14.37 -33.95 -20.35
CA LEU A 173 -15.66 -33.28 -20.55
C LEU A 173 -16.61 -33.49 -19.37
N VAL A 174 -17.45 -32.49 -19.09
CA VAL A 174 -18.49 -32.61 -18.06
C VAL A 174 -19.75 -33.29 -18.64
N ALA A 175 -20.04 -34.48 -18.14
CA ALA A 175 -21.18 -35.29 -18.60
C ALA A 175 -22.53 -34.56 -18.45
N ASN A 176 -23.43 -34.76 -19.41
CA ASN A 176 -24.80 -34.21 -19.44
C ASN A 176 -24.93 -32.68 -19.44
N THR A 177 -23.91 -31.95 -19.89
CA THR A 177 -23.93 -30.47 -19.89
C THR A 177 -23.87 -29.85 -21.28
N GLY A 178 -23.52 -30.64 -22.30
CA GLY A 178 -23.25 -30.13 -23.64
C GLY A 178 -21.84 -29.61 -23.80
N ASP A 179 -20.95 -29.84 -22.82
CA ASP A 179 -19.52 -29.55 -22.93
C ASP A 179 -18.93 -30.14 -24.21
N THR A 180 -17.97 -29.43 -24.80
CA THR A 180 -17.37 -29.79 -26.08
C THR A 180 -15.84 -29.68 -26.06
N THR A 181 -15.18 -30.48 -26.90
CA THR A 181 -13.75 -30.35 -27.18
C THR A 181 -13.48 -30.62 -28.66
N VAL A 182 -12.43 -30.00 -29.19
CA VAL A 182 -11.90 -30.34 -30.51
C VAL A 182 -11.01 -31.58 -30.37
N VAL A 183 -11.19 -32.52 -31.29
CA VAL A 183 -10.36 -33.71 -31.49
C VAL A 183 -9.56 -33.50 -32.77
N THR A 184 -8.24 -33.59 -32.67
CA THR A 184 -7.33 -33.45 -33.82
C THR A 184 -6.62 -34.76 -34.07
N ALA A 185 -6.75 -35.31 -35.29
CA ALA A 185 -5.90 -36.37 -35.79
C ALA A 185 -4.79 -35.77 -36.65
N THR A 186 -3.54 -36.12 -36.36
CA THR A 186 -2.38 -35.77 -37.18
C THR A 186 -1.92 -37.03 -37.91
N VAL A 187 -1.93 -37.01 -39.24
CA VAL A 187 -1.56 -38.12 -40.11
C VAL A 187 -0.23 -37.82 -40.78
N THR A 188 0.70 -38.75 -40.65
CA THR A 188 2.03 -38.68 -41.24
C THR A 188 2.35 -40.00 -41.95
N ARG A 189 3.14 -39.96 -43.02
CA ARG A 189 3.70 -41.17 -43.62
C ARG A 189 4.75 -41.76 -42.69
N THR A 190 4.67 -43.06 -42.43
CA THR A 190 5.63 -43.79 -41.60
C THR A 190 7.03 -43.75 -42.22
N ALA A 191 7.11 -43.79 -43.55
CA ALA A 191 8.35 -43.52 -44.27
C ALA A 191 8.59 -42.00 -44.39
N GLY A 192 9.58 -41.49 -43.65
CA GLY A 192 10.07 -40.11 -43.78
C GLY A 192 9.29 -39.05 -42.97
N GLY A 193 8.19 -39.42 -42.29
CA GLY A 193 7.47 -38.54 -41.36
C GLY A 193 6.71 -37.38 -42.02
N ALA A 194 6.61 -37.36 -43.34
CA ALA A 194 5.94 -36.29 -44.07
C ALA A 194 4.44 -36.25 -43.73
N PRO A 195 3.85 -35.06 -43.49
CA PRO A 195 2.41 -34.93 -43.24
C PRO A 195 1.61 -35.33 -44.48
N GLU A 196 0.50 -36.04 -44.27
CA GLU A 196 -0.40 -36.44 -45.37
C GLU A 196 -1.54 -35.44 -45.50
N ALA A 197 -1.51 -34.62 -46.56
CA ALA A 197 -2.55 -33.63 -46.83
C ALA A 197 -3.72 -34.20 -47.64
N ASN A 198 -4.92 -33.64 -47.47
CA ASN A 198 -6.17 -34.08 -48.11
C ASN A 198 -6.55 -35.55 -47.83
N ALA A 199 -6.03 -36.13 -46.76
CA ALA A 199 -6.39 -37.45 -46.26
C ALA A 199 -7.78 -37.40 -45.59
N SER A 200 -8.71 -38.23 -46.05
CA SER A 200 -10.02 -38.37 -45.41
C SER A 200 -9.93 -39.29 -44.20
N VAL A 201 -9.77 -38.70 -43.00
CA VAL A 201 -9.66 -39.42 -41.74
C VAL A 201 -11.04 -39.76 -41.20
N THR A 202 -11.24 -41.01 -40.77
CA THR A 202 -12.47 -41.44 -40.11
C THR A 202 -12.28 -41.45 -38.59
N PHE A 203 -13.10 -40.70 -37.88
CA PHE A 203 -13.16 -40.68 -36.42
C PHE A 203 -14.31 -41.54 -35.93
N ASN A 204 -14.07 -42.36 -34.92
CA ASN A 204 -15.07 -43.14 -34.21
C ASN A 204 -14.95 -42.88 -32.71
N THR A 205 -16.06 -42.84 -31.99
CA THR A 205 -16.06 -42.73 -30.53
C THR A 205 -16.97 -43.78 -29.90
N THR A 206 -16.53 -44.37 -28.79
CA THR A 206 -17.36 -45.32 -28.02
C THR A 206 -18.43 -44.62 -27.18
N LEU A 207 -18.26 -43.33 -26.89
CA LEU A 207 -19.15 -42.54 -26.02
C LEU A 207 -19.14 -41.07 -26.45
N GLY A 208 -20.26 -40.36 -26.30
CA GLY A 208 -20.41 -38.96 -26.71
C GLY A 208 -21.08 -38.82 -28.07
N SER A 209 -20.91 -37.70 -28.75
CA SER A 209 -21.37 -37.51 -30.13
C SER A 209 -20.52 -36.47 -30.84
N PHE A 210 -20.17 -36.72 -32.10
CA PHE A 210 -19.56 -35.71 -32.97
C PHE A 210 -20.61 -34.74 -33.51
N THR A 211 -20.23 -33.50 -33.79
CA THR A 211 -21.07 -32.54 -34.52
C THR A 211 -21.38 -33.05 -35.95
N PRO A 212 -22.56 -32.74 -36.53
CA PRO A 212 -23.54 -31.74 -36.09
C PRO A 212 -24.75 -32.29 -35.29
N ALA A 213 -24.90 -33.62 -35.15
CA ALA A 213 -26.13 -34.21 -34.61
C ALA A 213 -25.86 -35.21 -33.46
N GLN A 214 -26.83 -35.33 -32.55
CA GLN A 214 -26.71 -36.20 -31.38
C GLN A 214 -26.78 -37.66 -31.80
N GLY A 215 -25.97 -38.51 -31.18
CA GLY A 215 -25.84 -39.93 -31.53
C GLY A 215 -24.87 -40.19 -32.68
N THR A 216 -24.21 -39.15 -33.23
CA THR A 216 -23.19 -39.33 -34.28
C THR A 216 -21.90 -39.90 -33.69
N GLN A 217 -21.75 -41.23 -33.77
CA GLN A 217 -20.56 -41.93 -33.25
C GLN A 217 -19.41 -41.98 -34.26
N THR A 218 -19.65 -41.61 -35.52
CA THR A 218 -18.64 -41.61 -36.59
C THR A 218 -18.68 -40.29 -37.34
N ALA A 219 -17.51 -39.70 -37.55
CA ALA A 219 -17.34 -38.47 -38.33
C ALA A 219 -16.16 -38.62 -39.28
N THR A 220 -16.14 -37.84 -40.36
CA THR A 220 -14.99 -37.78 -41.26
C THR A 220 -14.51 -36.33 -41.37
N ALA A 221 -13.21 -36.14 -41.45
CA ALA A 221 -12.60 -34.85 -41.71
C ALA A 221 -11.36 -35.02 -42.58
N THR A 222 -11.12 -34.05 -43.45
CA THR A 222 -9.98 -34.04 -44.36
C THR A 222 -8.79 -33.37 -43.70
N THR A 223 -7.58 -33.93 -43.88
CA THR A 223 -6.38 -33.29 -43.36
C THR A 223 -6.02 -32.04 -44.16
N ASP A 224 -5.56 -31.01 -43.46
CA ASP A 224 -4.96 -29.83 -44.07
C ASP A 224 -3.54 -30.11 -44.64
N SER A 225 -2.88 -29.06 -45.15
CA SER A 225 -1.51 -29.14 -45.67
C SER A 225 -0.46 -29.56 -44.62
N THR A 226 -0.81 -29.54 -43.33
CA THR A 226 0.04 -29.99 -42.22
C THR A 226 -0.31 -31.39 -41.71
N GLY A 227 -1.23 -32.08 -42.39
CA GLY A 227 -1.65 -33.44 -42.04
C GLY A 227 -2.66 -33.50 -40.90
N LYS A 228 -3.33 -32.38 -40.54
CA LYS A 228 -4.28 -32.33 -39.42
C LYS A 228 -5.73 -32.36 -39.88
N ALA A 229 -6.51 -33.29 -39.36
CA ALA A 229 -7.97 -33.35 -39.50
C ALA A 229 -8.63 -33.08 -38.14
N GLN A 230 -9.72 -32.30 -38.11
CA GLN A 230 -10.37 -31.90 -36.86
C GLN A 230 -11.87 -32.19 -36.88
N VAL A 231 -12.38 -32.66 -35.73
CA VAL A 231 -13.81 -32.82 -35.45
C VAL A 231 -14.11 -32.35 -34.02
N SER A 232 -15.34 -31.94 -33.74
CA SER A 232 -15.77 -31.58 -32.38
C SER A 232 -16.64 -32.68 -31.78
N ILE A 233 -16.36 -33.09 -30.55
CA ILE A 233 -17.17 -34.02 -29.76
C ILE A 233 -17.87 -33.26 -28.63
N TYR A 234 -19.11 -33.62 -28.32
CA TYR A 234 -19.91 -33.00 -27.25
C TYR A 234 -20.69 -34.00 -26.38
N VAL A 235 -21.11 -33.58 -25.18
CA VAL A 235 -21.72 -34.45 -24.15
C VAL A 235 -23.02 -33.88 -23.53
N ALA A 236 -24.03 -33.57 -24.36
CA ALA A 236 -25.30 -32.97 -23.92
C ALA A 236 -26.21 -33.92 -23.10
N ASN A 237 -26.24 -35.22 -23.44
CA ASN A 237 -27.03 -36.23 -22.72
C ASN A 237 -26.24 -37.54 -22.69
N THR A 238 -25.02 -37.47 -22.21
CA THR A 238 -24.07 -38.58 -22.21
C THR A 238 -23.69 -38.89 -20.77
N PRO A 239 -23.88 -40.14 -20.29
CA PRO A 239 -23.54 -40.51 -18.93
C PRO A 239 -22.02 -40.43 -18.69
N PRO A 240 -21.58 -40.33 -17.43
CA PRO A 240 -20.17 -40.43 -17.08
C PRO A 240 -19.55 -41.74 -17.58
N GLY A 241 -18.28 -41.70 -17.97
CA GLY A 241 -17.58 -42.83 -18.55
C GLY A 241 -16.26 -42.42 -19.19
N THR A 242 -15.70 -43.26 -20.06
CA THR A 242 -14.51 -42.92 -20.86
C THR A 242 -14.83 -43.18 -22.32
N ALA A 243 -14.73 -42.13 -23.14
CA ALA A 243 -14.83 -42.23 -24.59
C ALA A 243 -13.48 -42.66 -25.15
N ARG A 244 -13.45 -43.78 -25.86
CA ARG A 244 -12.31 -44.16 -26.70
C ARG A 244 -12.53 -43.59 -28.08
N ILE A 245 -11.71 -42.61 -28.44
CA ILE A 245 -11.73 -41.96 -29.74
C ILE A 245 -10.66 -42.60 -30.62
N THR A 246 -11.09 -43.15 -31.75
CA THR A 246 -10.23 -43.80 -32.74
C THR A 246 -10.25 -42.98 -34.02
N ALA A 247 -9.09 -42.60 -34.55
CA ALA A 247 -8.96 -42.00 -35.86
C ALA A 247 -8.20 -42.94 -36.80
N THR A 248 -8.77 -43.24 -37.96
CA THR A 248 -8.19 -44.16 -38.94
C THR A 248 -8.01 -43.50 -40.30
N TYR A 249 -6.86 -43.78 -40.91
CA TYR A 249 -6.57 -43.45 -42.31
C TYR A 249 -5.53 -44.44 -42.86
N GLY A 250 -5.85 -45.10 -43.98
CA GLY A 250 -5.01 -46.18 -44.51
C GLY A 250 -4.84 -47.31 -43.48
N ASP A 251 -3.60 -47.69 -43.19
CA ASP A 251 -3.22 -48.61 -42.11
C ASP A 251 -2.93 -47.90 -40.77
N GLY A 252 -2.89 -46.56 -40.75
CA GLY A 252 -2.62 -45.75 -39.56
C GLY A 252 -3.84 -45.63 -38.65
N THR A 253 -3.68 -46.04 -37.39
CA THR A 253 -4.72 -45.91 -36.35
C THR A 253 -4.19 -45.16 -35.14
N GLY A 254 -4.87 -44.08 -34.75
CA GLY A 254 -4.60 -43.33 -33.53
C GLY A 254 -5.74 -43.50 -32.53
N ILE A 255 -5.40 -43.63 -31.24
CA ILE A 255 -6.38 -43.80 -30.15
C ILE A 255 -6.14 -42.75 -29.07
N LYS A 256 -7.21 -42.13 -28.59
CA LYS A 256 -7.22 -41.24 -27.43
C LYS A 256 -8.40 -41.58 -26.53
N ASP A 257 -8.12 -41.88 -25.27
CA ASP A 257 -9.15 -42.03 -24.25
C ASP A 257 -9.44 -40.65 -23.62
N LEU A 258 -10.72 -40.27 -23.57
CA LEU A 258 -11.23 -39.01 -23.04
C LEU A 258 -12.29 -39.27 -21.96
N PRO A 259 -12.00 -38.96 -20.68
CA PRO A 259 -12.95 -39.16 -19.59
C PRO A 259 -14.12 -38.17 -19.64
N PHE A 260 -15.31 -38.64 -19.31
CA PHE A 260 -16.52 -37.87 -19.06
C PHE A 260 -16.92 -38.03 -17.59
N SER A 261 -16.93 -36.93 -16.84
CA SER A 261 -17.25 -36.96 -15.40
C SER A 261 -18.51 -36.17 -15.09
N ALA A 262 -19.34 -36.69 -14.18
CA ALA A 262 -20.39 -35.89 -13.56
C ALA A 262 -19.80 -35.09 -12.39
N ILE A 263 -20.00 -33.78 -12.43
CA ILE A 263 -19.66 -32.90 -11.31
C ILE A 263 -20.88 -32.76 -10.41
N SER A 264 -20.68 -32.91 -9.10
CA SER A 264 -21.76 -32.80 -8.12
C SER A 264 -21.65 -31.54 -7.29
N SER A 265 -20.44 -31.12 -6.92
CA SER A 265 -20.25 -29.94 -6.09
C SER A 265 -18.91 -29.26 -6.32
N ILE A 266 -18.91 -27.96 -6.04
CA ILE A 266 -17.73 -27.12 -5.88
C ILE A 266 -17.79 -26.49 -4.50
N VAL A 267 -16.66 -26.49 -3.77
CA VAL A 267 -16.60 -26.02 -2.38
C VAL A 267 -15.34 -25.17 -2.17
N TYR A 268 -15.45 -24.08 -1.43
CA TYR A 268 -14.30 -23.26 -1.04
C TYR A 268 -13.37 -24.02 -0.07
N VAL A 269 -12.06 -23.92 -0.29
CA VAL A 269 -11.02 -24.53 0.56
C VAL A 269 -10.36 -23.46 1.42
N THR A 270 -10.48 -23.59 2.74
CA THR A 270 -9.89 -22.65 3.71
C THR A 270 -8.37 -22.85 3.87
N GLY A 271 -7.67 -21.79 4.31
CA GLY A 271 -6.28 -21.89 4.81
C GLY A 271 -5.20 -21.33 3.88
N SER A 272 -5.52 -21.03 2.62
CA SER A 272 -4.55 -20.45 1.67
C SER A 272 -4.75 -18.95 1.47
N ALA A 273 -5.97 -18.45 1.68
CA ALA A 273 -6.29 -17.05 1.51
C ALA A 273 -5.79 -16.22 2.71
N LYS A 274 -5.14 -15.09 2.42
CA LYS A 274 -4.83 -14.07 3.42
C LYS A 274 -6.14 -13.51 3.97
N ALA A 275 -6.14 -13.22 5.27
CA ALA A 275 -7.32 -12.67 5.95
C ALA A 275 -7.68 -11.26 5.47
N LEU A 276 -6.69 -10.47 5.03
CA LEU A 276 -6.81 -9.06 4.66
C LEU A 276 -5.86 -8.78 3.48
N LEU A 277 -6.25 -7.85 2.60
CA LEU A 277 -5.40 -7.30 1.53
C LEU A 277 -5.31 -5.78 1.69
N GLY A 278 -4.19 -5.18 1.28
CA GLY A 278 -4.11 -3.73 1.08
C GLY A 278 -4.66 -3.32 -0.29
N LEU A 279 -4.99 -2.04 -0.46
CA LEU A 279 -5.32 -1.44 -1.77
C LEU A 279 -4.15 -1.58 -2.75
N ASP A 280 -4.43 -1.58 -4.06
CA ASP A 280 -3.34 -1.48 -5.05
C ASP A 280 -2.54 -0.18 -4.80
N SER A 281 -1.22 -0.24 -5.01
CA SER A 281 -0.29 0.86 -4.69
C SER A 281 -0.14 1.22 -3.20
N SER A 282 -0.75 0.45 -2.28
CA SER A 282 -0.62 0.69 -0.83
C SER A 282 0.75 0.36 -0.22
N GLY A 283 1.67 -0.23 -1.00
CA GLY A 283 2.94 -0.76 -0.48
C GLY A 283 2.77 -2.00 0.41
N ARG A 284 1.60 -2.64 0.38
CA ARG A 284 1.26 -3.86 1.12
C ARG A 284 0.96 -5.01 0.17
N GLU A 285 0.74 -6.19 0.73
CA GLU A 285 0.28 -7.37 -0.02
C GLU A 285 -1.10 -7.09 -0.65
N THR A 286 -1.14 -7.12 -1.99
CA THR A 286 -2.34 -6.84 -2.79
C THR A 286 -2.94 -8.09 -3.42
N THR A 287 -2.34 -9.27 -3.18
CA THR A 287 -2.77 -10.51 -3.81
C THR A 287 -2.90 -11.65 -2.81
N THR A 288 -3.86 -12.54 -3.05
CA THR A 288 -3.99 -13.80 -2.32
C THR A 288 -4.53 -14.91 -3.21
N PRO A 289 -4.06 -16.17 -3.04
CA PRO A 289 -4.70 -17.30 -3.70
C PRO A 289 -6.07 -17.58 -3.06
N VAL A 290 -7.03 -17.99 -3.90
CA VAL A 290 -8.36 -18.47 -3.50
C VAL A 290 -8.57 -19.83 -4.16
N ASN A 291 -8.84 -20.84 -3.33
CA ASN A 291 -8.86 -22.23 -3.75
C ASN A 291 -10.27 -22.82 -3.63
N PHE A 292 -10.68 -23.60 -4.63
CA PHE A 292 -11.93 -24.35 -4.64
C PHE A 292 -11.65 -25.81 -4.95
N LYS A 293 -12.44 -26.72 -4.36
CA LYS A 293 -12.37 -28.16 -4.60
C LYS A 293 -13.62 -28.63 -5.33
N ILE A 294 -13.41 -29.44 -6.35
CA ILE A 294 -14.44 -29.99 -7.23
C ILE A 294 -14.58 -31.47 -6.94
N THR A 295 -15.80 -31.92 -6.69
CA THR A 295 -16.10 -33.32 -6.37
C THR A 295 -17.27 -33.86 -7.18
N ASN A 296 -17.24 -35.18 -7.40
CA ASN A 296 -18.37 -35.94 -7.93
C ASN A 296 -19.36 -36.30 -6.81
N SER A 297 -20.43 -37.02 -7.15
CA SER A 297 -21.46 -37.45 -6.18
C SER A 297 -20.94 -38.40 -5.10
N ALA A 298 -19.81 -39.08 -5.36
CA ALA A 298 -19.10 -39.93 -4.41
C ALA A 298 -18.08 -39.16 -3.56
N GLN A 299 -18.07 -37.83 -3.62
CA GLN A 299 -17.12 -36.94 -2.91
C GLN A 299 -15.64 -37.14 -3.32
N GLN A 300 -15.39 -37.80 -4.44
CA GLN A 300 -14.04 -37.97 -4.98
C GLN A 300 -13.64 -36.73 -5.79
N PRO A 301 -12.35 -36.34 -5.75
CA PRO A 301 -11.84 -35.20 -6.51
C PRO A 301 -11.94 -35.45 -8.02
N VAL A 302 -12.28 -34.41 -8.78
CA VAL A 302 -12.34 -34.49 -10.25
C VAL A 302 -11.26 -33.60 -10.88
N PRO A 303 -10.19 -34.19 -11.45
CA PRO A 303 -9.14 -33.44 -12.14
C PRO A 303 -9.56 -33.02 -13.56
N GLY A 304 -8.95 -31.96 -14.08
CA GLY A 304 -9.13 -31.54 -15.48
C GLY A 304 -10.39 -30.74 -15.78
N VAL A 305 -11.12 -30.28 -14.75
CA VAL A 305 -12.34 -29.48 -14.91
C VAL A 305 -11.99 -28.01 -15.07
N GLU A 306 -12.47 -27.40 -16.14
CA GLU A 306 -12.37 -25.96 -16.38
C GLU A 306 -13.38 -25.19 -15.52
N VAL A 307 -12.88 -24.21 -14.76
CA VAL A 307 -13.66 -23.33 -13.88
C VAL A 307 -13.42 -21.89 -14.26
N SER A 308 -14.51 -21.12 -14.24
CA SER A 308 -14.53 -19.68 -14.44
C SER A 308 -14.67 -18.96 -13.11
N PHE A 309 -13.97 -17.83 -12.95
CA PHE A 309 -13.96 -17.00 -11.75
C PHE A 309 -14.44 -15.60 -12.06
N GLU A 310 -15.28 -15.09 -11.17
CA GLU A 310 -15.77 -13.71 -11.20
C GLU A 310 -15.58 -13.11 -9.80
N VAL A 311 -15.24 -11.83 -9.71
CA VAL A 311 -15.07 -11.12 -8.45
C VAL A 311 -16.07 -9.97 -8.33
N SER A 312 -16.60 -9.77 -7.13
CA SER A 312 -17.57 -8.73 -6.82
C SER A 312 -17.32 -8.15 -5.42
N GLY A 313 -18.02 -7.07 -5.07
CA GLY A 313 -18.00 -6.47 -3.72
C GLY A 313 -16.85 -5.52 -3.41
N ALA A 314 -15.79 -5.48 -4.22
CA ALA A 314 -14.74 -4.46 -4.16
C ALA A 314 -14.41 -3.93 -5.56
N ALA A 315 -14.49 -2.62 -5.76
CA ALA A 315 -14.26 -2.00 -7.06
C ALA A 315 -12.78 -2.13 -7.49
N GLY A 316 -12.56 -2.46 -8.75
CA GLY A 316 -11.22 -2.65 -9.33
C GLY A 316 -10.52 -3.96 -8.92
N ALA A 317 -11.10 -4.75 -8.02
CA ALA A 317 -10.57 -6.08 -7.72
C ALA A 317 -10.68 -6.99 -8.95
N SER A 318 -9.70 -7.88 -9.12
CA SER A 318 -9.63 -8.79 -10.27
C SER A 318 -9.20 -10.19 -9.86
N VAL A 319 -9.47 -11.16 -10.72
CA VAL A 319 -9.08 -12.57 -10.58
C VAL A 319 -8.55 -13.08 -11.90
N THR A 320 -7.71 -14.13 -11.86
CA THR A 320 -7.43 -14.92 -13.06
C THR A 320 -8.74 -15.57 -13.53
N PRO A 321 -9.27 -15.27 -14.73
CA PRO A 321 -10.66 -15.57 -15.08
C PRO A 321 -11.00 -17.05 -15.19
N THR A 322 -10.01 -17.89 -15.50
CA THR A 322 -10.20 -19.33 -15.69
C THR A 322 -9.02 -20.13 -15.17
N ALA A 323 -9.27 -21.32 -14.65
CA ALA A 323 -8.25 -22.32 -14.37
C ALA A 323 -8.81 -23.75 -14.46
N VAL A 324 -7.91 -24.74 -14.46
CA VAL A 324 -8.25 -26.16 -14.55
C VAL A 324 -7.90 -26.85 -13.24
N SER A 325 -8.76 -27.74 -12.75
CA SER A 325 -8.50 -28.49 -11.51
C SER A 325 -7.33 -29.47 -11.65
N ASP A 326 -6.53 -29.57 -10.59
CA ASP A 326 -5.40 -30.50 -10.47
C ASP A 326 -5.84 -31.94 -10.15
N ASN A 327 -4.86 -32.84 -9.94
CA ASN A 327 -5.09 -34.24 -9.57
C ASN A 327 -5.88 -34.44 -8.25
N ASN A 328 -5.91 -33.42 -7.38
CA ASN A 328 -6.66 -33.41 -6.13
C ASN A 328 -8.04 -32.74 -6.28
N GLY A 329 -8.43 -32.39 -7.51
CA GLY A 329 -9.66 -31.68 -7.82
C GLY A 329 -9.65 -30.24 -7.31
N VAL A 330 -8.48 -29.68 -7.01
CA VAL A 330 -8.33 -28.31 -6.53
C VAL A 330 -8.06 -27.39 -7.71
N VAL A 331 -8.78 -26.28 -7.75
CA VAL A 331 -8.57 -25.19 -8.69
C VAL A 331 -8.27 -23.92 -7.92
N SER A 332 -7.33 -23.12 -8.42
CA SER A 332 -6.86 -21.89 -7.76
C SER A 332 -7.03 -20.71 -8.69
N THR A 333 -7.41 -19.56 -8.13
CA THR A 333 -7.28 -18.26 -8.77
C THR A 333 -6.55 -17.29 -7.84
N THR A 334 -5.91 -16.27 -8.40
CA THR A 334 -5.29 -15.21 -7.61
C THR A 334 -6.25 -14.03 -7.56
N LEU A 335 -6.76 -13.72 -6.36
CA LEU A 335 -7.48 -12.48 -6.10
C LEU A 335 -6.46 -11.35 -5.97
N ARG A 336 -6.62 -10.30 -6.79
CA ARG A 336 -5.86 -9.05 -6.72
C ARG A 336 -6.77 -7.91 -6.30
N SER A 337 -6.35 -7.14 -5.30
CA SER A 337 -7.07 -5.96 -4.85
C SER A 337 -7.06 -4.84 -5.90
N GLY A 338 -8.08 -3.98 -5.85
CA GLY A 338 -8.15 -2.75 -6.62
C GLY A 338 -7.82 -1.52 -5.78
N ASN A 339 -8.23 -0.34 -6.27
CA ASN A 339 -7.97 0.95 -5.63
C ASN A 339 -9.11 1.38 -4.68
N SER A 340 -9.99 0.47 -4.28
CA SER A 340 -11.11 0.78 -3.38
C SER A 340 -11.23 -0.23 -2.24
N VAL A 341 -11.53 0.28 -1.04
CA VAL A 341 -11.82 -0.56 0.12
C VAL A 341 -13.15 -1.30 -0.08
N GLY A 342 -13.27 -2.49 0.50
CA GLY A 342 -14.46 -3.31 0.35
C GLY A 342 -14.20 -4.78 0.66
N VAL A 343 -15.17 -5.63 0.36
CA VAL A 343 -15.04 -7.08 0.55
C VAL A 343 -15.09 -7.77 -0.80
N ALA A 344 -13.95 -8.29 -1.24
CA ALA A 344 -13.84 -9.01 -2.50
C ALA A 344 -14.36 -10.44 -2.36
N ILE A 345 -15.45 -10.74 -3.06
CA ILE A 345 -16.09 -12.06 -3.09
C ILE A 345 -15.81 -12.69 -4.45
N VAL A 346 -15.11 -13.83 -4.43
CA VAL A 346 -14.83 -14.63 -5.62
C VAL A 346 -15.90 -15.70 -5.78
N LYS A 347 -16.63 -15.68 -6.90
CA LYS A 347 -17.53 -16.75 -7.34
C LYS A 347 -16.78 -17.65 -8.31
N ALA A 348 -16.79 -18.95 -8.04
CA ALA A 348 -16.26 -19.98 -8.93
C ALA A 348 -17.42 -20.76 -9.55
N THR A 349 -17.44 -20.91 -10.87
CA THR A 349 -18.47 -21.62 -11.63
C THR A 349 -17.84 -22.62 -12.59
N VAL A 350 -18.28 -23.87 -12.57
CA VAL A 350 -17.86 -24.88 -13.55
C VAL A 350 -18.35 -24.45 -14.93
N THR A 351 -17.40 -24.18 -15.85
CA THR A 351 -17.67 -23.49 -17.13
C THR A 351 -18.75 -24.19 -17.95
N ALA A 352 -18.71 -25.52 -18.02
CA ALA A 352 -19.67 -26.32 -18.77
C ALA A 352 -21.11 -26.25 -18.25
N THR A 353 -21.31 -25.86 -16.97
CA THR A 353 -22.64 -25.77 -16.35
C THR A 353 -23.21 -24.34 -16.34
N ARG A 354 -22.47 -23.36 -16.88
CA ARG A 354 -22.88 -21.96 -16.87
C ARG A 354 -24.20 -21.77 -17.61
N GLY A 355 -25.19 -21.18 -16.95
CA GLY A 355 -26.54 -20.99 -17.51
C GLY A 355 -27.41 -22.26 -17.58
N SER A 356 -26.93 -23.40 -17.05
CA SER A 356 -27.74 -24.60 -16.87
C SER A 356 -28.44 -24.61 -15.50
N THR A 357 -29.40 -25.51 -15.30
CA THR A 357 -30.11 -25.69 -14.02
C THR A 357 -29.95 -27.14 -13.55
N PRO A 358 -29.19 -27.42 -12.47
CA PRO A 358 -28.48 -26.48 -11.60
C PRO A 358 -27.10 -26.06 -12.13
N GLU A 359 -26.79 -24.77 -12.04
CA GLU A 359 -25.42 -24.24 -12.23
C GLU A 359 -24.56 -24.67 -11.02
N VAL A 360 -23.41 -25.30 -11.29
CA VAL A 360 -22.49 -25.71 -10.23
C VAL A 360 -21.54 -24.56 -9.93
N SER A 361 -21.82 -23.84 -8.85
CA SER A 361 -21.01 -22.69 -8.39
C SER A 361 -20.86 -22.62 -6.87
N ALA A 362 -19.82 -21.93 -6.41
CA ALA A 362 -19.58 -21.63 -5.00
C ALA A 362 -18.95 -20.24 -4.81
N ASN A 363 -19.20 -19.65 -3.66
CA ASN A 363 -18.63 -18.37 -3.27
C ASN A 363 -17.55 -18.54 -2.20
N HIS A 364 -16.48 -17.78 -2.35
CA HIS A 364 -15.55 -17.46 -1.27
C HIS A 364 -16.26 -16.58 -0.21
N PRO A 365 -16.03 -16.77 1.11
CA PRO A 365 -16.65 -15.97 2.18
C PRO A 365 -16.37 -14.45 2.10
N GLY A 366 -15.37 -14.02 1.34
CA GLY A 366 -15.00 -12.62 1.14
C GLY A 366 -13.66 -12.26 1.78
N THR A 367 -12.80 -11.54 1.06
CA THR A 367 -11.53 -11.02 1.59
C THR A 367 -11.68 -9.50 1.73
N PRO A 368 -11.63 -8.96 2.96
CA PRO A 368 -11.59 -7.51 3.14
C PRO A 368 -10.32 -6.91 2.52
N ILE A 369 -10.52 -5.92 1.67
CA ILE A 369 -9.51 -5.01 1.15
C ILE A 369 -9.58 -3.75 2.02
N VAL A 370 -8.52 -3.50 2.77
CA VAL A 370 -8.42 -2.42 3.76
C VAL A 370 -7.46 -1.33 3.31
N GLY A 371 -7.51 -0.21 4.03
CA GLY A 371 -6.60 0.91 3.79
C GLY A 371 -5.13 0.50 3.78
N GLY A 372 -4.34 1.29 3.06
CA GLY A 372 -2.93 1.05 2.84
C GLY A 372 -2.04 1.24 4.06
N LYS A 373 -0.76 1.48 3.83
CA LYS A 373 0.14 2.00 4.86
C LYS A 373 -0.34 3.40 5.31
N PRO A 374 -0.05 3.79 6.57
CA PRO A 374 -0.34 5.15 7.03
C PRO A 374 0.28 6.19 6.08
N SER A 375 -0.49 7.20 5.72
CA SER A 375 0.04 8.39 5.06
C SER A 375 0.24 9.47 6.10
N ASP A 376 1.28 10.27 5.89
CA ASP A 376 1.57 11.42 6.69
C ASP A 376 0.36 12.36 6.85
N THR A 377 -0.37 12.66 5.76
CA THR A 377 -1.60 13.48 5.85
C THR A 377 -2.69 12.86 6.72
N GLY A 378 -2.66 11.53 6.87
CA GLY A 378 -3.61 10.74 7.63
C GLY A 378 -3.16 10.44 9.06
N LEU A 379 -1.94 10.82 9.45
CA LEU A 379 -1.43 10.70 10.81
C LEU A 379 -1.79 11.94 11.62
N SER A 380 -2.63 11.76 12.65
CA SER A 380 -2.93 12.80 13.64
C SER A 380 -2.67 12.31 15.05
N VAL A 381 -2.15 13.19 15.92
CA VAL A 381 -1.86 12.89 17.33
C VAL A 381 -2.60 13.87 18.22
N ASP A 382 -3.26 13.36 19.26
CA ASP A 382 -3.97 14.18 20.23
C ASP A 382 -3.91 13.56 21.63
N CYS A 383 -4.06 14.36 22.68
CA CYS A 383 -4.17 13.87 24.06
C CYS A 383 -5.40 14.46 24.73
N THR A 384 -6.10 13.64 25.53
CA THR A 384 -7.35 14.02 26.21
C THR A 384 -7.17 15.24 27.11
N LEU A 385 -6.09 15.26 27.88
CA LEU A 385 -5.62 16.41 28.66
C LEU A 385 -4.24 16.80 28.15
N LYS A 386 -4.07 18.10 27.87
CA LYS A 386 -2.84 18.74 27.39
C LYS A 386 -2.26 19.73 28.39
N ASN A 387 -2.99 20.03 29.46
CA ASN A 387 -2.52 20.82 30.59
C ASN A 387 -2.73 19.96 31.85
N LEU A 388 -1.64 19.63 32.55
CA LEU A 388 -1.64 18.74 33.70
C LEU A 388 -1.12 19.51 34.92
N GLY A 389 -1.83 19.43 36.05
CA GLY A 389 -1.44 20.06 37.31
C GLY A 389 -0.29 19.35 38.01
N ALA A 390 0.82 19.10 37.30
CA ALA A 390 1.97 18.32 37.75
C ALA A 390 2.80 19.08 38.80
N LEU A 391 2.88 20.41 38.71
CA LEU A 391 3.71 21.26 39.59
C LEU A 391 3.03 21.64 40.90
N HIS A 392 1.84 21.07 41.18
CA HIS A 392 1.19 21.19 42.49
C HIS A 392 1.92 20.42 43.61
N ALA A 393 2.89 19.59 43.25
CA ALA A 393 3.88 19.02 44.16
C ALA A 393 5.28 19.35 43.64
N LEU A 394 6.16 19.80 44.53
CA LEU A 394 7.57 20.00 44.25
C LEU A 394 8.33 18.66 44.42
N PRO A 395 9.50 18.49 43.77
CA PRO A 395 9.97 17.21 43.26
C PRO A 395 9.86 16.03 44.24
N PRO A 396 9.31 14.88 43.80
CA PRO A 396 8.82 14.59 42.44
C PRO A 396 7.49 15.29 42.10
N PRO A 397 7.21 15.54 40.80
CA PRO A 397 5.94 16.14 40.37
C PRO A 397 4.75 15.26 40.77
N ARG A 398 3.57 15.86 40.87
CA ARG A 398 2.32 15.13 41.10
C ARG A 398 2.09 14.18 39.92
N VAL A 399 1.81 12.91 40.23
CA VAL A 399 1.49 11.89 39.22
C VAL A 399 0.09 12.14 38.65
N VAL A 400 0.04 12.48 37.38
CA VAL A 400 -1.17 12.70 36.59
C VAL A 400 -1.01 11.96 35.27
N ASN A 401 -2.08 11.33 34.81
CA ASN A 401 -2.09 10.58 33.58
C ASN A 401 -3.05 11.20 32.57
N THR A 402 -2.71 11.11 31.29
CA THR A 402 -3.57 11.48 30.17
C THR A 402 -3.48 10.42 29.08
N GLN A 403 -4.57 10.20 28.36
CA GLN A 403 -4.55 9.31 27.20
C GLN A 403 -4.12 10.11 25.97
N CYS A 404 -3.14 9.58 25.24
CA CYS A 404 -2.71 10.11 23.96
C CYS A 404 -3.04 9.10 22.86
N LYS A 405 -3.47 9.61 21.72
CA LYS A 405 -3.97 8.81 20.59
C LYS A 405 -3.33 9.26 19.30
N ALA A 406 -2.74 8.32 18.59
CA ALA A 406 -2.36 8.47 17.19
C ALA A 406 -3.44 7.80 16.34
N LYS A 407 -4.05 8.55 15.43
CA LYS A 407 -4.98 8.00 14.43
C LYS A 407 -4.24 7.84 13.12
N LEU A 408 -4.32 6.64 12.54
CA LEU A 408 -3.65 6.25 11.30
C LEU A 408 -4.66 6.11 10.17
N VAL A 409 -4.46 6.90 9.12
CA VAL A 409 -5.27 6.89 7.91
C VAL A 409 -4.32 6.81 6.70
N ASP A 410 -4.73 6.11 5.65
CA ASP A 410 -3.97 6.04 4.39
C ASP A 410 -4.19 7.29 3.52
N ARG A 411 -3.52 7.36 2.37
CA ARG A 411 -3.63 8.49 1.43
C ARG A 411 -5.04 8.71 0.87
N PHE A 412 -5.88 7.68 0.89
CA PHE A 412 -7.24 7.71 0.36
C PHE A 412 -8.28 8.00 1.45
N SER A 413 -7.84 8.48 2.62
CA SER A 413 -8.68 8.75 3.79
C SER A 413 -9.33 7.50 4.40
N ASN A 414 -8.82 6.30 4.11
CA ASN A 414 -9.30 5.07 4.74
C ASN A 414 -8.51 4.78 6.03
N PRO A 415 -9.17 4.34 7.12
CA PRO A 415 -8.48 3.88 8.31
C PRO A 415 -7.50 2.74 7.99
N VAL A 416 -6.33 2.76 8.63
CA VAL A 416 -5.34 1.68 8.47
C VAL A 416 -5.83 0.42 9.16
N GLY A 417 -6.27 -0.56 8.38
CA GLY A 417 -6.94 -1.77 8.88
C GLY A 417 -6.03 -2.87 9.42
N LEU A 418 -4.70 -2.72 9.36
CA LEU A 418 -3.75 -3.66 9.97
C LEU A 418 -3.19 -3.09 11.26
N ALA A 419 -2.87 -3.97 12.20
CA ALA A 419 -2.12 -3.62 13.40
C ALA A 419 -0.77 -3.05 12.98
N THR A 420 -0.57 -1.76 13.26
CA THR A 420 0.63 -1.02 12.84
C THR A 420 1.26 -0.43 14.10
N PRO A 421 2.53 -0.75 14.41
CA PRO A 421 3.18 -0.29 15.63
C PRO A 421 3.45 1.21 15.57
N VAL A 422 2.99 1.94 16.59
CA VAL A 422 3.31 3.35 16.81
C VAL A 422 4.29 3.45 17.96
N GLN A 423 5.46 4.02 17.68
CA GLN A 423 6.47 4.32 18.68
C GLN A 423 6.17 5.71 19.27
N TRP A 424 6.20 5.81 20.60
CA TRP A 424 5.98 7.04 21.33
C TRP A 424 7.24 7.44 22.09
N TYR A 425 7.56 8.73 22.06
CA TYR A 425 8.66 9.31 22.82
C TYR A 425 8.18 10.58 23.49
N ALA A 426 8.68 10.83 24.69
CA ALA A 426 8.39 12.05 25.43
C ALA A 426 9.71 12.61 25.96
N GLU A 427 9.84 13.93 25.91
CA GLU A 427 10.96 14.66 26.50
C GLU A 427 11.04 14.46 28.02
N ALA A 428 9.88 14.54 28.69
CA ALA A 428 9.72 14.41 30.13
C ALA A 428 8.52 13.53 30.47
N GLY A 429 8.44 13.07 31.71
CA GLY A 429 7.47 12.07 32.17
C GLY A 429 7.82 10.66 31.69
N SER A 430 6.78 9.85 31.49
CA SER A 430 6.87 8.52 30.86
C SER A 430 5.67 8.28 29.97
N ILE A 431 5.87 7.51 28.89
CA ILE A 431 4.81 7.13 27.96
C ILE A 431 4.99 5.66 27.56
N ASN A 432 3.90 4.91 27.49
CA ASN A 432 3.97 3.51 27.06
C ASN A 432 4.25 3.44 25.56
N SER A 433 5.25 2.66 25.18
CA SER A 433 5.74 2.55 23.80
C SER A 433 6.43 1.19 23.58
N PRO A 434 6.25 0.52 22.42
CA PRO A 434 5.29 0.85 21.35
C PRO A 434 3.85 0.45 21.69
N VAL A 435 2.90 0.97 20.92
CA VAL A 435 1.49 0.55 20.93
C VAL A 435 1.00 0.31 19.51
N ASP A 436 0.40 -0.84 19.25
CA ASP A 436 -0.20 -1.14 17.95
C ASP A 436 -1.53 -0.41 17.74
N SER A 437 -1.75 0.07 16.52
CA SER A 437 -3.07 0.54 16.09
C SER A 437 -4.09 -0.60 16.10
N ARG A 438 -5.35 -0.28 16.40
CA ARG A 438 -6.42 -1.29 16.34
C ARG A 438 -6.65 -1.76 14.90
N PRO A 439 -6.46 -3.05 14.59
CA PRO A 439 -6.75 -3.59 13.27
C PRO A 439 -8.27 -3.60 13.01
N GLN A 440 -8.64 -3.60 11.74
CA GLN A 440 -10.03 -3.83 11.34
C GLN A 440 -10.44 -5.25 11.73
N GLN A 441 -11.60 -5.35 12.38
CA GLN A 441 -12.25 -6.62 12.69
C GLN A 441 -13.48 -6.79 11.80
N GLY A 442 -13.53 -7.87 11.03
CA GLY A 442 -14.65 -8.15 10.14
C GLY A 442 -14.66 -7.31 8.86
N THR A 443 -15.85 -7.12 8.29
CA THR A 443 -16.05 -6.59 6.93
C THR A 443 -16.14 -5.06 6.86
N THR A 444 -16.34 -4.38 7.99
CA THR A 444 -16.50 -2.92 8.05
C THR A 444 -15.55 -2.33 9.11
N PRO A 445 -14.84 -1.22 8.83
CA PRO A 445 -14.04 -0.53 9.84
C PRO A 445 -14.91 -0.07 11.02
N SER A 446 -14.45 -0.35 12.24
CA SER A 446 -14.99 0.26 13.45
C SER A 446 -14.48 1.70 13.61
N ALA A 447 -15.13 2.51 14.44
CA ALA A 447 -14.77 3.92 14.65
C ALA A 447 -13.34 4.14 15.18
N ASP A 448 -12.77 3.11 15.82
CA ASP A 448 -11.44 3.05 16.40
C ASP A 448 -10.43 2.28 15.54
N THR A 449 -10.82 1.79 14.35
CA THR A 449 -9.86 1.18 13.42
C THR A 449 -8.77 2.20 13.07
N GLY A 450 -7.50 1.79 13.15
CA GLY A 450 -6.36 2.67 12.94
C GLY A 450 -5.98 3.55 14.14
N ASP A 451 -6.71 3.52 15.26
CA ASP A 451 -6.33 4.25 16.48
C ASP A 451 -5.28 3.45 17.29
N ALA A 452 -4.16 4.08 17.62
CA ALA A 452 -3.18 3.62 18.61
C ALA A 452 -3.27 4.52 19.86
N VAL A 453 -3.71 3.95 20.99
CA VAL A 453 -3.98 4.71 22.23
C VAL A 453 -2.98 4.30 23.31
N THR A 454 -2.24 5.28 23.82
CA THR A 454 -1.27 5.11 24.91
C THR A 454 -1.61 6.01 26.10
N THR A 455 -0.96 5.77 27.24
CA THR A 455 -1.05 6.59 28.44
C THR A 455 0.27 7.33 28.64
N PHE A 456 0.20 8.65 28.70
CA PHE A 456 1.28 9.50 29.20
C PHE A 456 1.10 9.70 30.71
N SER A 457 2.21 9.67 31.45
CA SER A 457 2.27 9.95 32.88
C SER A 457 3.31 11.02 33.17
N THR A 458 3.00 11.94 34.08
CA THR A 458 3.98 12.89 34.63
C THR A 458 5.02 12.20 35.53
N ASN A 459 4.81 10.93 35.90
CA ASN A 459 5.79 10.13 36.61
C ASN A 459 6.91 9.72 35.65
N GLY A 460 8.13 10.19 35.85
CA GLY A 460 9.28 9.85 35.00
C GLY A 460 10.34 10.95 35.00
N ALA A 461 10.92 11.21 33.83
CA ALA A 461 11.92 12.26 33.68
C ALA A 461 11.33 13.64 34.05
N PHE A 462 12.03 14.40 34.87
CA PHE A 462 11.59 15.72 35.32
C PHE A 462 12.81 16.55 35.76
N PRO A 463 12.80 17.88 35.55
CA PRO A 463 11.81 18.67 34.82
C PRO A 463 11.96 18.53 33.28
N PRO A 464 10.99 19.03 32.50
CA PRO A 464 11.22 19.34 31.08
C PRO A 464 12.40 20.31 30.90
N TYR A 465 12.93 20.40 29.69
CA TYR A 465 14.06 21.28 29.39
C TYR A 465 13.61 22.75 29.48
N ALA A 466 14.36 23.56 30.22
CA ALA A 466 14.10 24.99 30.29
C ALA A 466 14.58 25.64 28.99
N VAL A 467 13.73 26.45 28.36
CA VAL A 467 13.97 26.96 27.01
C VAL A 467 14.27 28.45 27.04
N THR A 468 15.07 28.91 26.08
CA THR A 468 15.31 30.35 25.94
C THR A 468 14.04 31.02 25.44
N PRO A 469 13.54 32.07 26.09
CA PRO A 469 12.30 32.75 25.71
C PRO A 469 12.31 33.26 24.26
N LEU A 470 11.21 33.08 23.52
CA LEU A 470 11.07 33.66 22.18
C LEU A 470 11.05 35.19 22.27
N THR A 471 12.01 35.84 21.63
CA THR A 471 12.03 37.29 21.48
C THR A 471 11.25 37.70 20.24
N THR A 472 10.45 38.78 20.31
CA THR A 472 9.79 39.34 19.12
C THR A 472 10.84 39.98 18.20
N SER A 473 11.38 39.23 17.25
CA SER A 473 12.33 39.76 16.27
C SER A 473 11.66 40.34 15.01
N ASN A 474 10.34 40.12 14.82
CA ASN A 474 9.62 40.58 13.63
C ASN A 474 8.35 41.40 13.96
N PRO A 475 8.33 42.73 13.72
CA PRO A 475 7.16 43.58 13.97
C PRO A 475 5.94 43.29 13.09
N SER A 476 6.09 42.51 12.01
CA SER A 476 4.98 42.18 11.09
C SER A 476 4.19 40.95 11.47
N GLU A 477 4.65 40.19 12.46
CA GLU A 477 3.97 39.02 13.00
C GLU A 477 3.27 39.42 14.30
N MET A 478 1.96 39.16 14.40
CA MET A 478 1.09 39.58 15.51
C MET A 478 1.38 38.85 16.84
N TYR A 479 2.57 38.26 16.98
CA TYR A 479 2.98 37.37 18.05
C TYR A 479 3.70 38.17 19.14
N GLN A 480 3.11 38.21 20.33
CA GLN A 480 3.83 38.66 21.52
C GLN A 480 4.80 37.54 21.93
N GLY A 481 6.07 37.87 22.10
CA GLY A 481 7.10 36.94 22.57
C GLY A 481 6.77 36.42 23.97
N ASP A 482 7.52 35.41 24.39
CA ASP A 482 7.27 34.70 25.65
C ASP A 482 7.24 35.68 26.84
N PRO A 483 6.21 35.63 27.70
CA PRO A 483 6.27 36.34 28.96
C PRO A 483 7.38 35.74 29.82
N THR A 484 8.27 36.60 30.31
CA THR A 484 9.45 36.20 31.09
C THR A 484 9.51 36.94 32.41
N ASP A 485 9.79 36.22 33.49
CA ASP A 485 10.02 36.83 34.80
C ASP A 485 11.50 37.21 34.98
N PRO A 486 11.86 37.96 36.04
CA PRO A 486 13.26 38.28 36.34
C PRO A 486 14.16 37.05 36.59
N ASN A 487 13.58 35.88 36.82
CA ASN A 487 14.30 34.61 36.97
C ASN A 487 14.41 33.84 35.64
N GLY A 488 13.95 34.41 34.52
CA GLY A 488 13.98 33.81 33.19
C GLY A 488 12.86 32.80 32.92
N ARG A 489 11.90 32.63 33.82
CA ARG A 489 10.81 31.65 33.67
C ARG A 489 9.84 32.06 32.58
N ASN A 490 9.44 31.12 31.76
CA ASN A 490 8.47 31.31 30.69
C ASN A 490 7.54 30.08 30.52
N PRO A 491 6.41 30.21 29.79
CA PRO A 491 5.45 29.12 29.60
C PRO A 491 6.04 27.83 29.03
N ARG A 492 7.05 27.94 28.16
CA ARG A 492 7.63 26.80 27.45
C ARG A 492 8.57 25.97 28.31
N ASP A 493 9.13 26.52 29.40
CA ASP A 493 9.98 25.78 30.36
C ASP A 493 9.32 24.54 30.97
N MET A 494 7.98 24.49 30.94
CA MET A 494 7.18 23.40 31.49
C MET A 494 6.31 22.74 30.41
N THR A 495 6.70 22.92 29.14
CA THR A 495 6.10 22.23 28.00
C THR A 495 6.89 20.95 27.74
N VAL A 496 6.17 19.88 27.43
CA VAL A 496 6.73 18.57 27.15
C VAL A 496 6.40 18.20 25.73
N THR A 497 7.44 18.00 24.91
CA THR A 497 7.26 17.46 23.56
C THR A 497 7.04 15.95 23.63
N VAL A 498 5.95 15.50 23.02
CA VAL A 498 5.62 14.08 22.83
C VAL A 498 5.48 13.83 21.34
N ILE A 499 6.18 12.83 20.81
CA ILE A 499 6.06 12.44 19.41
C ILE A 499 5.47 11.04 19.26
N ALA A 500 4.69 10.85 18.21
CA ALA A 500 4.28 9.54 17.72
C ALA A 500 4.91 9.30 16.36
N VAL A 501 5.52 8.13 16.19
CA VAL A 501 6.30 7.74 15.01
C VAL A 501 5.79 6.41 14.49
N VAL A 502 5.58 6.33 13.17
CA VAL A 502 5.06 5.13 12.53
C VAL A 502 5.65 4.97 11.14
N ALA A 503 5.87 3.73 10.70
CA ALA A 503 6.24 3.45 9.32
C ALA A 503 5.06 3.80 8.39
N GLY A 504 5.33 4.57 7.35
CA GLY A 504 4.31 5.08 6.45
C GLY A 504 4.92 5.74 5.23
N GLU A 505 4.20 6.69 4.67
CA GLU A 505 4.65 7.47 3.53
C GLU A 505 4.40 8.95 3.71
N GLU A 506 5.24 9.75 3.06
CA GLU A 506 5.04 11.18 3.03
C GLU A 506 3.76 11.57 2.29
N GLU A 507 3.23 12.73 2.66
CA GLU A 507 2.05 13.28 2.04
C GLU A 507 2.40 13.83 0.67
N PHE A 508 1.54 13.60 -0.31
CA PHE A 508 1.55 14.31 -1.56
C PHE A 508 0.13 14.69 -2.01
N VAL A 509 0.06 15.63 -2.92
CA VAL A 509 -1.19 16.17 -3.46
C VAL A 509 -1.36 15.62 -4.87
N ASP A 510 -2.09 14.50 -4.98
CA ASP A 510 -2.41 13.82 -6.23
C ASP A 510 -3.12 14.77 -7.21
N GLY A 511 -2.61 14.87 -8.44
CA GLY A 511 -3.09 15.77 -9.50
C GLY A 511 -2.53 17.18 -9.45
N SER A 512 -1.68 17.53 -8.48
CA SER A 512 -1.08 18.87 -8.36
C SER A 512 0.13 19.12 -9.27
N GLY A 513 0.47 18.13 -10.09
CA GLY A 513 1.62 18.14 -11.00
C GLY A 513 1.56 19.26 -12.04
N SER A 514 2.69 19.47 -12.72
CA SER A 514 2.78 20.37 -13.88
C SER A 514 3.13 19.59 -15.15
N GLY A 515 2.81 20.17 -16.31
CA GLY A 515 3.06 19.52 -17.59
C GLY A 515 2.19 18.27 -17.81
N PRO A 516 2.75 17.12 -18.22
CA PRO A 516 1.96 15.95 -18.61
C PRO A 516 1.24 15.27 -17.44
N THR A 517 1.65 15.51 -16.20
CA THR A 517 1.06 14.93 -14.97
C THR A 517 0.00 15.82 -14.35
N ALA A 518 -0.24 17.02 -14.88
CA ALA A 518 -1.22 17.96 -14.34
C ALA A 518 -2.64 17.37 -14.37
N GLY A 519 -3.30 17.35 -13.20
CA GLY A 519 -4.66 16.83 -13.03
C GLY A 519 -4.79 15.30 -13.08
N GLN A 520 -3.68 14.55 -13.12
CA GLN A 520 -3.72 13.09 -13.00
C GLN A 520 -3.94 12.70 -11.55
N THR A 521 -5.11 12.17 -11.21
CA THR A 521 -5.40 11.63 -9.88
C THR A 521 -5.32 10.12 -9.90
N ASN A 522 -4.10 9.59 -10.01
CA ASN A 522 -3.86 8.15 -10.15
C ASN A 522 -3.52 7.47 -8.82
N GLY A 523 -3.49 8.24 -7.73
CA GLY A 523 -3.17 7.78 -6.39
C GLY A 523 -1.70 7.41 -6.24
N ARG A 524 -0.79 7.93 -7.06
CA ARG A 524 0.67 7.76 -6.98
C ARG A 524 1.31 9.14 -7.09
N TRP A 525 2.44 9.33 -6.40
CA TRP A 525 3.19 10.56 -6.57
C TRP A 525 3.78 10.58 -7.98
N ASP A 526 3.47 11.64 -8.72
CA ASP A 526 4.01 11.91 -10.04
C ASP A 526 5.03 13.06 -9.98
N PRO A 527 6.09 13.05 -10.82
CA PRO A 527 7.03 14.15 -10.88
C PRO A 527 6.33 15.50 -11.11
N GLY A 528 6.65 16.46 -10.23
CA GLY A 528 6.11 17.81 -10.25
C GLY A 528 4.91 18.04 -9.31
N GLU A 529 4.41 16.99 -8.66
CA GLU A 529 3.39 17.12 -7.61
C GLU A 529 3.97 17.64 -6.29
N TRP A 530 3.15 18.39 -5.55
CA TRP A 530 3.46 18.84 -4.21
C TRP A 530 3.52 17.67 -3.24
N PHE A 531 4.52 17.69 -2.35
CA PHE A 531 4.61 16.77 -1.23
C PHE A 531 5.12 17.46 0.03
N THR A 532 4.88 16.82 1.18
CA THR A 532 5.46 17.24 2.47
C THR A 532 6.67 16.36 2.77
N ASP A 533 7.83 16.99 2.71
CA ASP A 533 9.12 16.39 3.03
C ASP A 533 9.34 16.46 4.54
N LEU A 534 9.48 15.32 5.18
CA LEU A 534 9.71 15.19 6.61
C LEU A 534 11.19 15.02 6.87
N GLY A 535 11.70 15.47 8.02
CA GLY A 535 13.01 15.03 8.51
C GLY A 535 12.88 13.78 9.37
N GLU A 536 14.00 13.29 9.88
CA GLU A 536 13.97 12.24 10.90
C GLU A 536 13.16 12.67 12.13
N PRO A 537 12.46 11.73 12.80
CA PRO A 537 11.69 12.04 13.99
C PRO A 537 12.58 12.60 15.10
N LEU A 538 12.24 13.78 15.62
CA LEU A 538 12.98 14.44 16.68
C LEU A 538 12.07 14.85 17.84
N VAL A 539 12.59 14.68 19.06
CA VAL A 539 12.00 15.25 20.27
C VAL A 539 12.61 16.62 20.45
N ASP A 540 11.93 17.63 19.91
CA ASP A 540 12.29 19.05 19.97
C ASP A 540 12.12 19.53 21.42
N ARG A 541 13.22 19.63 22.16
CA ARG A 541 13.21 19.95 23.59
C ARG A 541 13.25 21.45 23.84
N ASN A 542 13.65 22.23 22.85
CA ASN A 542 13.74 23.68 22.99
C ASN A 542 12.66 24.44 22.18
N ASP A 543 11.77 23.68 21.54
CA ASP A 543 10.61 24.14 20.77
C ASP A 543 11.01 25.07 19.61
N ASN A 544 12.18 24.87 19.00
CA ASN A 544 12.69 25.76 17.94
C ASN A 544 12.45 25.21 16.51
N GLY A 545 11.93 23.99 16.39
CA GLY A 545 11.63 23.33 15.12
C GLY A 545 12.85 22.80 14.36
N VAL A 546 14.02 22.71 14.99
CA VAL A 546 15.29 22.24 14.42
C VAL A 546 15.94 21.26 15.39
N TRP A 547 16.64 20.25 14.89
CA TRP A 547 17.42 19.39 15.77
C TRP A 547 18.67 20.11 16.29
N ASP A 548 18.86 20.07 17.60
CA ASP A 548 20.05 20.58 18.27
C ASP A 548 20.91 19.48 18.92
N PRO A 549 22.23 19.71 19.07
CA PRO A 549 23.10 18.80 19.82
C PRO A 549 22.58 18.51 21.23
N GLY A 550 22.28 17.23 21.50
CA GLY A 550 21.76 16.77 22.79
C GLY A 550 20.27 16.40 22.77
N GLU A 551 19.56 16.70 21.69
CA GLU A 551 18.19 16.27 21.47
C GLU A 551 18.11 14.82 20.99
N SER A 552 17.03 14.16 21.40
CA SER A 552 16.77 12.79 20.99
C SER A 552 16.12 12.77 19.62
N PHE A 553 16.63 11.92 18.73
CA PHE A 553 16.03 11.65 17.45
C PHE A 553 16.03 10.14 17.17
N ILE A 554 15.26 9.73 16.17
CA ILE A 554 15.24 8.36 15.68
C ILE A 554 16.00 8.33 14.36
N ASP A 555 17.13 7.66 14.38
CA ASP A 555 17.96 7.41 13.19
C ASP A 555 17.29 6.36 12.29
N THR A 556 16.97 6.76 11.08
CA THR A 556 16.19 6.03 10.08
C THR A 556 17.02 5.74 8.83
N GLU A 557 16.74 4.61 8.20
CA GLU A 557 17.32 4.35 6.88
C GLU A 557 16.54 5.17 5.86
N ARG A 558 17.23 6.13 5.22
CA ARG A 558 16.60 7.02 4.24
C ARG A 558 17.39 7.10 2.95
N VAL A 559 16.68 7.23 1.84
CA VAL A 559 17.27 7.49 0.52
C VAL A 559 17.69 8.96 0.46
N ASP A 560 18.95 9.24 0.15
CA ASP A 560 19.39 10.60 -0.18
C ASP A 560 19.15 10.84 -1.68
N CYS A 561 18.22 11.73 -2.01
CA CYS A 561 17.94 12.02 -3.41
C CYS A 561 18.98 12.87 -4.14
N SER A 562 19.87 13.52 -3.39
CA SER A 562 21.06 14.13 -3.98
C SER A 562 22.09 13.07 -4.40
N ASN A 563 21.99 11.86 -3.82
CA ASN A 563 22.82 10.71 -4.15
C ASN A 563 22.02 9.39 -4.11
N PRO A 564 21.12 9.14 -5.09
CA PRO A 564 20.19 8.00 -5.07
C PRO A 564 20.90 6.63 -5.16
N ASN A 565 22.20 6.62 -5.43
CA ASN A 565 23.02 5.40 -5.46
C ASN A 565 23.66 5.08 -4.10
N ALA A 566 23.56 5.97 -3.12
CA ALA A 566 23.99 5.67 -1.76
C ALA A 566 22.99 4.68 -1.13
N PRO A 567 23.46 3.58 -0.52
CA PRO A 567 22.57 2.68 0.20
C PRO A 567 21.91 3.46 1.35
N PRO A 568 20.58 3.31 1.57
CA PRO A 568 19.92 3.85 2.74
C PRO A 568 20.62 3.30 3.97
N ALA A 569 21.19 4.18 4.79
CA ALA A 569 21.98 3.77 5.94
C ALA A 569 21.78 4.74 7.09
N LYS A 570 21.55 4.17 8.27
CA LYS A 570 21.64 4.88 9.54
C LYS A 570 23.04 5.44 9.73
N ASN A 571 23.16 6.70 10.12
CA ASN A 571 24.45 7.39 10.20
C ASN A 571 24.77 7.94 11.61
N ASN A 572 23.91 7.69 12.59
CA ASN A 572 23.93 8.22 13.96
C ASN A 572 23.98 9.75 14.01
N ARG A 573 23.39 10.43 13.03
CA ARG A 573 23.20 11.88 12.98
C ARG A 573 21.76 12.15 12.58
N TRP A 574 21.22 13.26 13.06
CA TRP A 574 19.90 13.67 12.60
C TRP A 574 19.99 14.13 11.15
N ASP A 575 19.16 13.54 10.31
CA ASP A 575 19.02 13.95 8.91
C ASP A 575 17.72 14.76 8.71
N GLY A 576 17.86 15.93 8.11
CA GLY A 576 16.73 16.78 7.75
C GLY A 576 15.94 16.24 6.55
N PRO A 577 14.92 17.00 6.11
CA PRO A 577 14.19 16.75 4.86
C PRO A 577 15.14 16.56 3.67
N ASN A 578 15.00 15.45 2.91
CA ASN A 578 15.97 14.99 1.89
C ASN A 578 15.71 15.56 0.48
N GLY A 579 14.62 16.29 0.29
CA GLY A 579 14.20 16.88 -0.96
C GLY A 579 13.45 15.94 -1.91
N CYS A 580 12.98 14.80 -1.44
CA CYS A 580 12.26 13.80 -2.22
C CYS A 580 11.03 13.27 -1.51
N TRP A 581 10.04 12.86 -2.29
CA TRP A 581 8.91 12.14 -1.74
C TRP A 581 9.31 10.71 -1.40
N ASP A 582 9.24 10.38 -0.12
CA ASP A 582 9.57 9.04 0.37
C ASP A 582 8.32 8.16 0.49
N ASN A 583 8.25 7.14 -0.38
CA ASN A 583 7.17 6.17 -0.34
C ASN A 583 7.22 5.27 0.90
N ASN A 584 8.37 5.09 1.53
CA ASN A 584 8.50 4.21 2.68
C ASN A 584 9.49 4.84 3.65
N THR A 585 8.95 5.52 4.65
CA THR A 585 9.73 6.28 5.63
C THR A 585 9.06 6.21 7.00
N GLN A 586 9.68 6.82 8.00
CA GLN A 586 9.03 7.08 9.28
C GLN A 586 8.31 8.42 9.22
N ILE A 587 6.98 8.37 9.26
CA ILE A 587 6.16 9.57 9.43
C ILE A 587 5.95 9.82 10.92
N TRP A 588 5.88 11.09 11.31
CA TRP A 588 5.77 11.44 12.72
C TRP A 588 5.04 12.76 12.95
N ARG A 589 4.45 12.88 14.14
CA ARG A 589 3.78 14.10 14.62
C ARG A 589 4.17 14.36 16.06
N SER A 590 4.35 15.63 16.39
CA SER A 590 4.46 16.10 17.76
C SER A 590 3.10 16.55 18.32
N ILE A 591 2.95 16.39 19.62
CA ILE A 591 1.94 17.01 20.46
C ILE A 591 2.64 17.50 21.72
N HIS A 592 2.14 18.60 22.29
CA HIS A 592 2.76 19.19 23.47
C HIS A 592 1.83 19.07 24.67
N ILE A 593 2.41 18.80 25.85
CA ILE A 593 1.71 18.73 27.13
C ILE A 593 2.35 19.75 28.08
N VAL A 594 1.55 20.59 28.73
CA VAL A 594 2.02 21.61 29.67
C VAL A 594 1.86 21.14 31.10
N TYR A 595 2.89 21.30 31.91
CA TYR A 595 2.86 21.11 33.35
C TYR A 595 2.57 22.44 34.04
N SER A 596 1.40 22.56 34.64
CA SER A 596 1.02 23.74 35.42
C SER A 596 1.09 23.51 36.93
N GLY A 597 1.28 24.61 37.64
CA GLY A 597 1.36 24.69 39.09
C GLY A 597 0.23 25.47 39.74
N PRO A 598 0.32 25.65 41.06
CA PRO A 598 -0.63 26.48 41.79
C PRO A 598 -0.49 27.95 41.38
N LEU A 599 -1.53 28.72 41.67
CA LEU A 599 -1.51 30.17 41.54
C LEU A 599 -0.24 30.78 42.17
N TYR A 600 0.49 31.58 41.40
CA TYR A 600 1.72 32.22 41.88
C TYR A 600 1.42 33.56 42.53
N THR A 601 1.86 33.74 43.78
CA THR A 601 1.68 35.00 44.54
C THR A 601 2.95 35.68 45.03
N GLY A 602 4.10 35.36 44.42
CA GLY A 602 5.41 35.88 44.83
C GLY A 602 5.58 37.40 44.64
N ALA A 603 6.51 38.00 45.40
CA ALA A 603 6.79 39.45 45.49
C ALA A 603 7.29 40.14 44.20
N GLY A 604 7.21 39.48 43.03
CA GLY A 604 7.45 40.07 41.70
C GLY A 604 6.19 40.58 40.99
N MET A 605 5.02 40.53 41.65
CA MET A 605 3.71 40.94 41.11
C MET A 605 3.62 42.40 40.62
N ALA A 606 4.61 43.25 40.88
CA ALA A 606 4.60 44.64 40.41
C ALA A 606 4.77 44.77 38.89
N SER A 607 5.12 43.69 38.17
CA SER A 607 4.97 43.65 36.71
C SER A 607 3.55 43.24 36.34
N GLU A 608 2.89 44.01 35.46
CA GLU A 608 1.48 43.97 35.00
C GLU A 608 0.95 42.62 34.43
N ARG A 609 1.49 41.45 34.77
CA ARG A 609 1.30 40.21 33.99
C ARG A 609 0.81 38.97 34.77
N TYR A 610 0.86 38.95 36.11
CA TYR A 610 0.54 37.74 36.89
C TYR A 610 -0.77 37.80 37.68
N LEU A 611 -1.15 38.95 38.23
CA LEU A 611 -2.44 39.17 38.85
C LEU A 611 -2.90 40.59 38.54
N VAL A 612 -3.79 40.72 37.56
CA VAL A 612 -4.25 42.03 37.09
C VAL A 612 -5.74 42.13 37.31
N TYR A 613 -6.17 43.18 38.00
CA TYR A 613 -7.56 43.57 38.07
C TYR A 613 -7.84 44.65 37.04
N THR A 614 -8.99 44.58 36.39
CA THR A 614 -9.48 45.63 35.50
C THR A 614 -10.92 45.94 35.87
N PRO A 615 -11.22 47.17 36.33
CA PRO A 615 -10.29 48.28 36.61
C PRO A 615 -9.30 47.97 37.77
N PRO A 616 -8.15 48.65 37.86
CA PRO A 616 -7.13 48.35 38.89
C PRO A 616 -7.43 49.00 40.25
N ASP A 617 -8.23 50.07 40.27
CA ASP A 617 -8.48 50.87 41.47
C ASP A 617 -9.44 50.17 42.43
N GLN A 618 -9.00 49.98 43.67
CA GLN A 618 -9.77 49.38 44.76
C GLN A 618 -9.88 50.37 45.93
N PRO A 619 -10.98 50.35 46.72
CA PRO A 619 -12.11 49.43 46.64
C PRO A 619 -13.10 49.75 45.52
N TYR A 620 -13.73 48.73 44.94
CA TYR A 620 -14.77 48.93 43.91
C TYR A 620 -16.09 49.39 44.54
N SER A 621 -16.60 50.56 44.15
CA SER A 621 -17.93 51.04 44.56
C SER A 621 -19.04 50.37 43.74
N VAL A 622 -19.94 49.65 44.41
CA VAL A 622 -21.05 48.92 43.80
C VAL A 622 -22.38 49.55 44.26
N PRO A 623 -23.02 50.39 43.43
CA PRO A 623 -24.27 51.07 43.78
C PRO A 623 -25.42 50.10 44.04
N ALA A 624 -26.44 50.51 44.80
CA ALA A 624 -27.63 49.70 45.05
C ALA A 624 -28.32 49.29 43.74
N GLY A 625 -28.55 47.99 43.55
CA GLY A 625 -29.06 47.41 42.30
C GLY A 625 -28.11 47.51 41.09
N GLY A 626 -26.93 48.13 41.24
CA GLY A 626 -25.91 48.29 40.21
C GLY A 626 -25.06 47.04 40.03
N ILE A 627 -24.32 47.00 38.92
CA ILE A 627 -23.41 45.91 38.57
C ILE A 627 -22.03 46.49 38.27
N VAL A 628 -20.98 45.88 38.84
CA VAL A 628 -19.59 46.16 38.52
C VAL A 628 -18.93 44.84 38.12
N ASP A 629 -18.41 44.78 36.90
CA ASP A 629 -17.64 43.63 36.42
C ASP A 629 -16.14 43.93 36.61
N VAL A 630 -15.44 43.01 37.29
CA VAL A 630 -14.01 43.06 37.53
C VAL A 630 -13.36 41.90 36.79
N SER A 631 -12.56 42.19 35.78
CA SER A 631 -11.76 41.16 35.11
C SER A 631 -10.51 40.90 35.93
N VAL A 632 -10.20 39.63 36.15
CA VAL A 632 -9.02 39.18 36.88
C VAL A 632 -8.21 38.25 35.98
N ARG A 633 -6.92 38.58 35.80
CA ARG A 633 -5.96 37.71 35.11
C ARG A 633 -5.10 36.97 36.11
N TRP A 634 -4.83 35.68 35.92
CA TRP A 634 -3.89 34.93 36.75
C TRP A 634 -3.14 33.80 36.02
N ALA A 635 -2.01 33.38 36.59
CA ALA A 635 -1.23 32.25 36.09
C ALA A 635 -0.43 31.57 37.22
N ASP A 636 0.20 30.44 36.90
CA ASP A 636 1.22 29.85 37.76
C ASP A 636 2.58 30.60 37.63
N ALA A 637 3.62 30.04 38.25
CA ALA A 637 4.94 30.67 38.29
C ALA A 637 5.67 30.72 36.92
N TYR A 638 5.18 30.00 35.92
CA TYR A 638 5.70 29.93 34.56
C TYR A 638 4.76 30.63 33.57
N TYR A 639 3.83 31.46 34.06
CA TYR A 639 2.79 32.10 33.25
C TYR A 639 1.81 31.12 32.60
N ASN A 640 1.80 29.86 33.05
CA ASN A 640 0.88 28.87 32.53
C ASN A 640 -0.51 29.02 33.17
N ARG A 641 -1.55 28.74 32.38
CA ARG A 641 -2.92 28.60 32.84
C ARG A 641 -3.03 27.38 33.75
N MET A 642 -3.80 27.50 34.82
CA MET A 642 -4.03 26.40 35.75
C MET A 642 -4.75 25.24 35.07
N SER A 643 -4.40 24.02 35.45
CA SER A 643 -4.93 22.80 34.85
C SER A 643 -6.45 22.60 35.08
N PRO A 644 -7.18 22.09 34.06
CA PRO A 644 -8.60 21.72 34.17
C PRO A 644 -8.89 20.51 35.05
N ASP A 645 -7.88 19.69 35.36
CA ASP A 645 -8.03 18.48 36.19
C ASP A 645 -8.48 18.76 37.64
N SER A 646 -8.74 20.03 37.97
CA SER A 646 -9.29 20.42 39.27
C SER A 646 -9.84 21.84 39.40
N ALA A 647 -9.55 22.80 38.51
CA ALA A 647 -9.86 24.20 38.79
C ALA A 647 -11.36 24.52 38.64
N SER A 648 -12.11 24.53 39.75
CA SER A 648 -13.27 25.42 39.88
C SER A 648 -12.82 26.71 40.56
N PHE A 649 -13.22 27.85 40.02
CA PHE A 649 -12.92 29.12 40.68
C PHE A 649 -14.00 29.43 41.71
N GLY A 650 -13.63 29.41 42.98
CA GLY A 650 -14.50 29.81 44.07
C GLY A 650 -14.41 31.31 44.29
N VAL A 651 -15.55 31.93 44.54
CA VAL A 651 -15.62 33.29 45.07
C VAL A 651 -16.40 33.30 46.37
N THR A 652 -15.80 33.85 47.42
CA THR A 652 -16.44 34.11 48.70
C THR A 652 -16.40 35.60 48.99
N LYS A 653 -17.37 36.09 49.75
CA LYS A 653 -17.47 37.50 50.11
C LYS A 653 -17.82 37.64 51.59
N THR A 654 -17.16 38.57 52.26
CA THR A 654 -17.53 38.98 53.62
C THR A 654 -18.65 40.03 53.58
N GLY A 655 -19.42 40.14 54.66
CA GLY A 655 -20.51 41.13 54.77
C GLY A 655 -21.82 40.74 54.09
N THR A 656 -22.92 41.33 54.54
CA THR A 656 -24.30 40.86 54.27
C THR A 656 -24.99 41.52 53.07
N ARG A 657 -24.39 42.56 52.45
CA ARG A 657 -25.01 43.33 51.35
C ARG A 657 -24.46 42.98 49.98
N GLY A 658 -25.34 42.94 48.97
CA GLY A 658 -24.97 42.63 47.60
C GLY A 658 -24.54 41.17 47.39
N GLN A 659 -24.19 40.85 46.14
CA GLN A 659 -23.81 39.51 45.71
C GLN A 659 -22.51 39.56 44.91
N VAL A 660 -21.84 38.40 44.85
CA VAL A 660 -20.70 38.18 43.98
C VAL A 660 -20.90 36.88 43.22
N SER A 661 -20.58 36.89 41.94
CA SER A 661 -20.46 35.69 41.13
C SER A 661 -19.21 35.75 40.29
N VAL A 662 -18.71 34.59 39.88
CA VAL A 662 -17.56 34.50 38.99
C VAL A 662 -17.92 33.67 37.79
N THR A 663 -17.59 34.18 36.61
CA THR A 663 -17.64 33.43 35.35
C THR A 663 -16.21 33.28 34.86
N SER A 664 -15.76 32.04 34.75
CA SER A 664 -14.50 31.69 34.09
C SER A 664 -14.79 31.10 32.72
N ASP A 665 -13.87 31.30 31.77
CA ASP A 665 -14.00 30.73 30.43
C ASP A 665 -13.76 29.21 30.49
N ALA A 666 -14.81 28.43 30.21
CA ALA A 666 -14.76 26.96 30.19
C ALA A 666 -13.83 26.39 29.11
N ASN A 667 -13.51 27.17 28.07
CA ASN A 667 -12.60 26.78 26.99
C ASN A 667 -11.14 27.17 27.28
N ALA A 668 -10.86 27.82 28.42
CA ALA A 668 -9.55 28.34 28.75
C ALA A 668 -8.48 27.27 29.03
N PHE A 669 -8.82 25.98 28.98
CA PHE A 669 -8.01 24.91 29.58
C PHE A 669 -7.34 23.94 28.60
N ALA A 670 -7.52 24.13 27.29
CA ALA A 670 -6.97 23.19 26.30
C ALA A 670 -5.44 23.18 26.24
N TYR A 671 -4.79 24.33 26.40
CA TYR A 671 -3.33 24.46 26.54
C TYR A 671 -3.02 25.53 27.57
N GLY A 672 -1.91 25.36 28.28
CA GLY A 672 -1.52 26.15 29.44
C GLY A 672 -1.17 27.61 29.18
N GLY A 673 -1.67 28.32 28.16
CA GLY A 673 -1.41 29.76 27.98
C GLY A 673 -1.04 30.20 26.57
N PHE A 674 -0.89 29.25 25.66
CA PHE A 674 -0.60 29.47 24.24
C PHE A 674 -1.34 28.46 23.38
N THR A 675 -1.51 28.77 22.09
CA THR A 675 -1.97 27.79 21.09
C THR A 675 -0.83 27.44 20.17
N ILE A 676 -0.68 26.15 19.85
CA ILE A 676 0.30 25.68 18.88
C ILE A 676 -0.42 25.46 17.56
N ASN A 677 -0.02 26.20 16.53
CA ASN A 677 -0.48 25.97 15.17
C ASN A 677 0.56 25.11 14.46
N TYR A 678 0.16 23.92 14.02
CA TYR A 678 1.01 23.10 13.15
C TYR A 678 0.73 23.50 11.70
N VAL A 679 1.72 24.10 11.05
CA VAL A 679 1.59 24.63 9.69
C VAL A 679 2.53 23.90 8.73
N LYS A 680 2.21 24.01 7.44
CA LYS A 680 3.08 23.59 6.34
C LYS A 680 3.63 24.84 5.65
N ARG A 681 4.94 24.94 5.57
CA ARG A 681 5.64 26.05 4.93
C ARG A 681 6.55 25.53 3.83
N GLU A 682 6.75 26.33 2.80
CA GLU A 682 7.73 26.01 1.76
C GLU A 682 9.12 25.89 2.40
N GLY A 683 9.84 24.81 2.10
CA GLY A 683 11.13 24.53 2.72
C GLY A 683 12.27 24.59 1.70
N THR A 684 13.25 25.46 1.90
CA THR A 684 14.50 25.44 1.12
C THR A 684 15.63 24.86 1.97
N THR A 685 16.08 23.66 1.63
CA THR A 685 17.24 23.01 2.28
C THR A 685 18.49 23.78 1.91
N GLN A 686 19.22 24.21 2.93
CA GLN A 686 20.47 24.92 2.84
C GLN A 686 21.64 23.94 2.69
N PRO A 687 22.82 24.38 2.25
CA PRO A 687 24.01 23.53 2.12
C PRO A 687 24.46 22.82 3.41
N ASP A 688 24.03 23.33 4.57
CA ASP A 688 24.32 22.76 5.89
C ASP A 688 23.25 21.76 6.38
N GLY A 689 22.26 21.43 5.52
CA GLY A 689 21.16 20.51 5.84
C GLY A 689 19.99 21.16 6.59
N THR A 690 20.13 22.43 7.02
CA THR A 690 19.02 23.15 7.66
C THR A 690 17.95 23.52 6.63
N VAL A 691 16.70 23.70 7.08
CA VAL A 691 15.62 24.15 6.19
C VAL A 691 15.26 25.58 6.50
N ARG A 692 15.40 26.45 5.49
CA ARG A 692 14.88 27.81 5.53
C ARG A 692 13.39 27.79 5.19
N LEU A 693 12.55 28.21 6.15
CA LEU A 693 11.11 28.30 5.99
C LEU A 693 10.72 29.52 5.14
N GLY A 694 9.82 29.29 4.19
CA GLY A 694 9.23 30.28 3.29
C GLY A 694 7.77 30.58 3.61
N ALA A 695 6.98 30.84 2.58
CA ALA A 695 5.55 31.11 2.69
C ALA A 695 4.77 29.87 3.16
N LEU A 696 3.51 30.05 3.56
CA LEU A 696 2.60 28.92 3.75
C LEU A 696 2.44 28.18 2.43
N CYS A 697 2.43 26.85 2.50
CA CYS A 697 2.23 26.03 1.32
C CYS A 697 0.86 26.25 0.69
N ASP A 698 0.84 26.54 -0.61
CA ASP A 698 -0.37 26.68 -1.40
C ASP A 698 -0.57 25.44 -2.29
N THR A 699 -1.02 24.35 -1.65
CA THR A 699 -1.24 23.05 -2.31
C THR A 699 -2.37 23.07 -3.34
N GLY A 700 -3.14 24.16 -3.42
CA GLY A 700 -4.20 24.36 -4.41
C GLY A 700 -3.72 24.99 -5.73
N LYS A 701 -2.47 25.42 -5.83
CA LYS A 701 -1.90 25.99 -7.06
C LYS A 701 -1.07 24.94 -7.82
N PRO A 702 -1.25 24.85 -9.16
CA PRO A 702 -0.32 24.11 -10.00
C PRO A 702 1.10 24.62 -9.76
N THR A 703 2.07 23.71 -9.69
CA THR A 703 3.48 24.09 -9.55
C THR A 703 3.88 25.04 -10.69
N PRO A 704 4.58 26.17 -10.42
CA PRO A 704 4.95 27.12 -11.47
C PRO A 704 5.72 26.41 -12.60
N PRO A 705 5.35 26.57 -13.90
CA PRO A 705 5.81 25.70 -14.98
C PRO A 705 7.31 25.73 -15.35
N ASN A 706 8.20 26.36 -14.58
CA ASN A 706 9.49 26.80 -15.12
C ASN A 706 10.54 27.26 -14.08
N SER A 707 10.77 26.53 -12.99
CA SER A 707 12.05 26.65 -12.25
C SER A 707 13.02 25.53 -12.63
N SER A 708 13.54 25.57 -13.86
CA SER A 708 14.69 24.75 -14.29
C SER A 708 15.96 25.02 -13.46
N THR A 709 15.92 25.96 -12.51
CA THR A 709 17.00 26.32 -11.59
C THR A 709 16.69 26.05 -10.11
N SER A 710 15.55 25.43 -9.76
CA SER A 710 15.35 25.04 -8.36
C SER A 710 14.36 23.86 -8.22
N PRO A 711 14.85 22.64 -8.00
CA PRO A 711 14.04 21.55 -7.43
C PRO A 711 13.58 21.82 -5.98
N ALA A 712 13.83 23.01 -5.42
CA ALA A 712 13.58 23.32 -4.00
C ALA A 712 12.21 24.00 -3.72
N ALA A 713 11.42 24.37 -4.72
CA ALA A 713 10.18 25.13 -4.51
C ALA A 713 8.90 24.28 -4.41
N THR A 714 8.95 22.99 -4.73
CA THR A 714 7.77 22.09 -4.75
C THR A 714 7.78 21.15 -3.55
N ARG A 715 8.07 21.68 -2.36
CA ARG A 715 8.02 20.88 -1.14
C ARG A 715 7.58 21.71 0.05
N CYS A 716 6.77 21.06 0.88
CA CYS A 716 6.36 21.56 2.16
C CYS A 716 7.20 20.91 3.25
N VAL A 717 7.55 21.68 4.26
CA VAL A 717 8.06 21.17 5.53
C VAL A 717 7.12 21.62 6.64
N ARG A 718 7.17 20.92 7.77
CA ARG A 718 6.32 21.25 8.90
C ARG A 718 7.03 22.17 9.87
N SER A 719 6.22 23.02 10.51
CA SER A 719 6.65 23.90 11.58
C SER A 719 5.55 24.02 12.62
N ALA A 720 5.94 24.12 13.88
CA ALA A 720 5.05 24.43 14.99
C ALA A 720 5.20 25.92 15.32
N GLU A 721 4.07 26.64 15.35
CA GLU A 721 4.03 28.06 15.70
C GLU A 721 3.34 28.25 17.03
N PHE A 722 4.07 28.79 18.00
CA PHE A 722 3.56 29.08 19.33
C PHE A 722 2.93 30.47 19.36
N ASN A 723 1.63 30.54 19.63
CA ASN A 723 0.89 31.79 19.75
C ASN A 723 0.56 32.02 21.22
N PHE A 724 1.24 32.98 21.84
CA PHE A 724 0.99 33.33 23.23
C PHE A 724 -0.19 34.27 23.34
N LEU A 725 -1.15 33.91 24.18
CA LEU A 725 -2.20 34.84 24.54
C LEU A 725 -1.62 35.81 25.58
N PRO A 726 -1.87 37.13 25.45
CA PRO A 726 -1.39 38.10 26.43
C PRO A 726 -2.01 37.76 27.79
N GLY A 727 -1.22 37.21 28.71
CA GLY A 727 -1.52 37.03 30.13
C GLY A 727 -2.60 35.99 30.48
N GLY A 728 -2.16 34.83 30.99
CA GLY A 728 -2.86 33.98 31.95
C GLY A 728 -4.28 33.49 31.59
N GLN A 729 -4.99 32.98 32.60
CA GLN A 729 -6.45 32.81 32.58
C GLN A 729 -7.12 34.13 32.89
N ILE A 730 -8.27 34.40 32.27
CA ILE A 730 -9.12 35.53 32.60
C ILE A 730 -10.39 34.99 33.26
N ALA A 731 -10.79 35.56 34.38
CA ALA A 731 -12.14 35.41 34.89
C ALA A 731 -12.79 36.77 35.09
N ASN A 732 -14.11 36.81 34.93
CA ASN A 732 -14.91 37.98 35.21
C ASN A 732 -15.66 37.77 36.52
N VAL A 733 -15.34 38.60 37.50
CA VAL A 733 -16.01 38.65 38.79
C VAL A 733 -17.08 39.72 38.72
N ARG A 734 -18.34 39.30 38.78
CA ARG A 734 -19.50 40.20 38.77
C ARG A 734 -19.90 40.53 40.20
N LEU A 735 -19.87 41.82 40.52
CA LEU A 735 -20.34 42.37 41.79
C LEU A 735 -21.72 42.99 41.56
N THR A 736 -22.72 42.61 42.36
CA THR A 736 -24.08 43.14 42.28
C THR A 736 -24.44 43.84 43.59
N GLY A 737 -24.92 45.07 43.53
CA GLY A 737 -25.34 45.87 44.69
C GLY A 737 -26.53 45.27 45.43
N GLY A 738 -26.74 45.68 46.68
CA GLY A 738 -27.92 45.27 47.44
C GLY A 738 -29.22 45.85 46.87
N SER A 739 -30.36 45.28 47.23
CA SER A 739 -31.69 45.78 46.85
C SER A 739 -32.38 46.63 47.93
N GLY A 740 -31.72 46.90 49.06
CA GLY A 740 -32.32 47.51 50.25
C GLY A 740 -31.71 48.86 50.64
N VAL A 741 -32.47 49.67 51.39
CA VAL A 741 -32.03 50.99 51.87
C VAL A 741 -31.15 50.84 53.10
N GLY A 742 -29.89 51.23 53.03
CA GLY A 742 -29.05 51.51 54.20
C GLY A 742 -27.60 51.82 53.80
N GLY A 743 -26.73 52.02 54.78
CA GLY A 743 -25.39 52.55 54.52
C GLY A 743 -24.45 51.59 53.78
N PRO A 744 -23.41 52.12 53.11
CA PRO A 744 -22.42 51.34 52.40
C PRO A 744 -21.69 50.37 53.34
N VAL A 745 -21.48 49.13 52.88
CA VAL A 745 -20.74 48.10 53.62
C VAL A 745 -19.49 47.72 52.83
N THR A 746 -18.33 47.86 53.47
CA THR A 746 -17.07 47.34 52.92
C THR A 746 -17.03 45.82 53.08
N SER A 747 -16.77 45.15 51.98
CA SER A 747 -16.70 43.69 51.86
C SER A 747 -15.37 43.30 51.23
N THR A 748 -14.78 42.25 51.78
CA THR A 748 -13.63 41.57 51.18
C THR A 748 -14.15 40.47 50.28
N VAL A 749 -13.78 40.54 49.00
CA VAL A 749 -14.04 39.48 48.02
C VAL A 749 -12.78 38.62 47.95
N GLU A 750 -12.96 37.34 48.23
CA GLU A 750 -11.91 36.34 48.20
C GLU A 750 -12.09 35.46 46.97
N LEU A 751 -11.03 35.35 46.21
CA LEU A 751 -10.92 34.55 45.01
C LEU A 751 -9.99 33.38 45.31
N LYS A 752 -10.49 32.16 45.08
CA LYS A 752 -9.75 30.94 45.36
C LYS A 752 -9.84 30.00 44.18
N ALA A 753 -8.69 29.65 43.62
CA ALA A 753 -8.59 28.48 42.76
C ALA A 753 -8.81 27.24 43.64
N ASN A 754 -9.94 26.55 43.50
CA ASN A 754 -10.17 25.31 44.21
C ASN A 754 -9.45 24.20 43.47
N HIS A 755 -8.46 23.60 44.10
CA HIS A 755 -7.93 22.30 43.68
C HIS A 755 -8.27 21.26 44.73
N GLY A 756 -8.57 20.04 44.31
CA GLY A 756 -8.83 18.93 45.24
C GLY A 756 -7.57 18.43 45.99
N PHE A 757 -6.40 19.00 45.70
CA PHE A 757 -5.10 18.41 46.07
C PHE A 757 -4.03 19.40 46.53
N SER A 758 -4.29 20.72 46.53
CA SER A 758 -3.39 21.71 47.15
C SER A 758 -4.16 22.89 47.69
N THR A 759 -3.65 23.54 48.73
CA THR A 759 -4.14 24.84 49.17
C THR A 759 -3.63 25.91 48.21
N SER A 760 -4.51 26.47 47.38
CA SER A 760 -4.18 27.68 46.61
C SER A 760 -4.11 28.90 47.52
N PRO A 761 -3.21 29.84 47.24
CA PRO A 761 -3.28 31.15 47.84
C PRO A 761 -4.64 31.79 47.53
N VAL A 762 -5.19 32.48 48.53
CA VAL A 762 -6.43 33.25 48.39
C VAL A 762 -6.04 34.65 47.95
N VAL A 763 -6.64 35.10 46.86
CA VAL A 763 -6.47 36.44 46.34
C VAL A 763 -7.64 37.29 46.82
N GLN A 764 -7.37 38.48 47.36
CA GLN A 764 -8.41 39.31 47.96
C GLN A 764 -8.43 40.70 47.34
N PHE A 765 -9.63 41.24 47.17
CA PHE A 765 -9.84 42.65 46.86
C PHE A 765 -11.01 43.22 47.67
N GLN A 766 -11.04 44.55 47.81
CA GLN A 766 -12.11 45.23 48.55
C GLN A 766 -13.18 45.76 47.60
N ALA A 767 -14.44 45.68 48.01
CA ALA A 767 -15.58 46.30 47.34
C ALA A 767 -16.50 46.94 48.38
N ILE A 768 -17.09 48.09 48.05
CA ILE A 768 -18.06 48.81 48.88
C ILE A 768 -19.42 48.62 48.25
N TYR A 769 -20.30 47.88 48.91
CA TYR A 769 -21.67 47.62 48.45
C TYR A 769 -22.64 48.60 49.10
N GLU A 770 -23.37 49.34 48.28
CA GLU A 770 -24.51 50.15 48.70
C GLU A 770 -25.78 49.31 48.88
#